data_AF-A0ABD2JKY3-F1
#
_entry.id   AF-A0ABD2JKY3-F1
#
_cell.length_a   1.000
_cell.length_b   1.000
_cell.length_c   1.000
_cell.angle_alpha   90.00
_cell.angle_beta   90.00
_cell.angle_gamma   90.00
#
_symmetry.space_group_name_H-M   'P 1'
#
loop_
_entity.id
_entity.type
_entity.pdbx_description
1 polymer ?
#
loop_
_entity_poly.entity_id
_entity_poly.type
_entity_poly.pdbx_seq_one_letter_code
_entity_poly.pdbx_strand_id
1 'polypeptide(L)'
;MSTIVEHIHYVPDFVSEEEERQLLERVYGVPKPKWRELARRRLQNWGGTLVGGGGTVGAEEEDSNKQKQQYLLQDEQLPEWLERCIDKIMAFNSGSPMTTFATEHRPNHVLVNEYLPGQGIMPHTDGPAFFPLISTISLGSHTVLDFYDQDPSNASHRTFAGSVLLERRSLVLIAGHAYQMLHGIDERKTDQIETIGGASLLNRDLLSNPSIVMDAHKELIRETRVSLTIRNVPMTKHLPSMLKNKFENIEQDNAIPLTEVDENGNIENNPIDQINIIDEAKALLLTEADQNGNTENDQIVQNNGILVPIENGNVHPLLDHHHHHHNLVKTPDVVATENYQDRLQPKTGQSKSKKSLNGFSHNILLPKIIKKLRRIEHYDASTLVKNANELQVLIDYAIDWAHSNGLILRTRGHLNTSDLAEFAPFSLFPTPFPRKIFNQALNVQTAMQLLYFRISKDFEFLKTVHQDIIKTDKVVKNFMEIVEKVYEEGIHQPITLFFQRSDYMLHSTKNDQSEDNYALKQIEVNGSALGGAGLVSRVTRLHRRMLKKAGIETPKSNVPDNGSDVMTAKALFHAWQLFDKADAVLLFLVDTNADILQFDRRNIQYEFERVSKDQVDVVRLNLMQCTAKLMLDPVDFSLRLVDDGRVVAVVFNQVLMLGSSPSHMELDARLMIERSTAIKAPSLVFAMSHSKKIQQVLTRPGMVERFLSDPSEAHLVEKIRQTFAGLWGFEADKEKNEQVIQMATKHPDRYVLKPIGEGCGAHFNYFDEDIPKKLAQLSPIELNDFILMERLKPKAYRNHFVRAFLPPMLNAEVTSELGIYGCLLGNISTGQVLLNRQEGHVSKSKLLSSNEGGICSGTGMIDTPYLVDID
;
A
#
# COMPACT_ATOMS: atom_id res chain seq x y z
N MET A 1 -31.10 -22.36 2.01
CA MET A 1 -30.38 -23.64 2.23
C MET A 1 -29.69 -24.20 0.98
N SER A 2 -29.68 -23.55 -0.19
CA SER A 2 -29.04 -24.12 -1.41
C SER A 2 -27.70 -23.47 -1.83
N THR A 3 -27.03 -22.69 -0.97
CA THR A 3 -25.82 -21.93 -1.36
C THR A 3 -24.53 -22.38 -0.65
N ILE A 4 -24.60 -22.92 0.58
CA ILE A 4 -23.39 -23.33 1.33
C ILE A 4 -22.68 -24.55 0.73
N VAL A 5 -23.43 -25.48 0.11
CA VAL A 5 -22.88 -26.72 -0.46
C VAL A 5 -21.89 -26.45 -1.59
N GLU A 6 -22.08 -25.37 -2.36
CA GLU A 6 -21.15 -24.98 -3.43
C GLU A 6 -19.79 -24.49 -2.91
N HIS A 7 -19.72 -24.16 -1.61
CA HIS A 7 -18.56 -23.63 -0.91
C HIS A 7 -17.83 -24.67 -0.06
N ILE A 8 -18.33 -25.91 0.01
CA ILE A 8 -17.74 -27.01 0.75
C ILE A 8 -17.53 -28.19 -0.21
N HIS A 9 -16.30 -28.68 -0.31
CA HIS A 9 -16.00 -29.88 -1.07
C HIS A 9 -15.54 -30.99 -0.12
N TYR A 10 -16.26 -32.10 -0.11
CA TYR A 10 -15.99 -33.23 0.77
C TYR A 10 -15.56 -34.46 -0.04
N VAL A 11 -14.50 -35.13 0.42
CA VAL A 11 -13.92 -36.31 -0.23
C VAL A 11 -13.76 -37.42 0.83
N PRO A 12 -14.58 -38.48 0.80
CA PRO A 12 -14.36 -39.65 1.64
C PRO A 12 -13.09 -40.39 1.18
N ASP A 13 -12.47 -41.15 2.08
CA ASP A 13 -11.32 -42.03 1.75
C ASP A 13 -10.16 -41.34 1.00
N PHE A 14 -9.98 -40.03 1.20
CA PHE A 14 -8.92 -39.24 0.57
C PHE A 14 -7.52 -39.80 0.86
N VAL A 15 -7.33 -40.36 2.06
CA VAL A 15 -6.16 -41.18 2.39
C VAL A 15 -6.56 -42.65 2.57
N SER A 16 -5.67 -43.55 2.17
CA SER A 16 -5.81 -44.99 2.44
C SER A 16 -5.60 -45.31 3.92
N GLU A 17 -6.01 -46.50 4.36
CA GLU A 17 -5.76 -46.95 5.74
C GLU A 17 -4.26 -47.00 6.07
N GLU A 18 -3.43 -47.37 5.10
CA GLU A 18 -1.98 -47.40 5.27
C GLU A 18 -1.38 -46.00 5.37
N GLU A 19 -1.84 -45.04 4.55
CA GLU A 19 -1.45 -43.63 4.68
C GLU A 19 -1.91 -43.05 6.03
N GLU A 20 -3.12 -43.37 6.49
CA GLU A 20 -3.62 -42.96 7.82
C GLU A 20 -2.72 -43.50 8.94
N ARG A 21 -2.35 -44.78 8.90
CA ARG A 21 -1.44 -45.39 9.87
C ARG A 21 -0.08 -44.68 9.88
N GLN A 22 0.50 -44.46 8.71
CA GLN A 22 1.78 -43.77 8.58
C GLN A 22 1.72 -42.32 9.08
N LEU A 23 0.63 -41.60 8.78
CA LEU A 23 0.44 -40.23 9.24
C LEU A 23 0.31 -40.17 10.77
N LEU A 24 -0.48 -41.05 11.37
CA LEU A 24 -0.61 -41.12 12.83
C LEU A 24 0.72 -41.48 13.50
N GLU A 25 1.49 -42.43 12.94
CA GLU A 25 2.84 -42.75 13.43
C GLU A 25 3.78 -41.55 13.38
N ARG A 26 3.73 -40.74 12.31
CA ARG A 26 4.54 -39.52 12.19
C ARG A 26 4.09 -38.44 13.16
N VAL A 27 2.77 -38.23 13.31
CA VAL A 27 2.18 -37.25 14.23
C VAL A 27 2.57 -37.59 15.68
N TYR A 28 2.48 -38.85 16.09
CA TYR A 28 2.83 -39.25 17.47
C TYR A 28 4.32 -39.48 17.69
N GLY A 29 5.09 -39.72 16.62
CA GLY A 29 6.54 -39.94 16.65
C GLY A 29 7.40 -38.67 16.68
N VAL A 30 6.78 -37.48 16.76
CA VAL A 30 7.52 -36.21 16.87
C VAL A 30 8.27 -36.11 18.20
N PRO A 31 9.48 -35.53 18.23
CA PRO A 31 10.20 -35.31 19.48
C PRO A 31 9.44 -34.33 20.41
N LYS A 32 9.50 -34.58 21.72
CA LYS A 32 8.94 -33.65 22.73
C LYS A 32 9.88 -32.43 22.83
N PRO A 33 9.38 -31.18 22.92
CA PRO A 33 8.00 -30.78 23.27
C PRO A 33 7.15 -30.23 22.09
N LYS A 34 7.04 -30.93 20.95
CA LYS A 34 6.26 -30.43 19.79
C LYS A 34 4.74 -30.29 20.04
N TRP A 35 4.19 -31.01 21.01
CA TRP A 35 2.79 -30.89 21.43
C TRP A 35 2.61 -29.74 22.42
N ARG A 36 1.73 -28.79 22.09
CA ARG A 36 1.24 -27.74 22.99
C ARG A 36 -0.10 -28.17 23.58
N GLU A 37 -0.17 -28.28 24.90
CA GLU A 37 -1.42 -28.53 25.64
C GLU A 37 -2.21 -27.22 25.76
N LEU A 38 -3.46 -27.22 25.29
CA LEU A 38 -4.46 -26.18 25.55
C LEU A 38 -5.40 -26.65 26.65
N ALA A 39 -6.26 -25.75 27.15
CA ALA A 39 -7.16 -26.03 28.27
C ALA A 39 -7.99 -27.33 28.16
N ARG A 40 -8.30 -27.80 26.93
CA ARG A 40 -9.14 -28.98 26.68
C ARG A 40 -8.70 -29.88 25.53
N ARG A 41 -7.57 -29.59 24.87
CA ARG A 41 -7.04 -30.38 23.75
C ARG A 41 -5.55 -30.07 23.54
N ARG A 42 -4.85 -30.80 22.69
CA ARG A 42 -3.47 -30.49 22.31
C ARG A 42 -3.31 -30.28 20.82
N LEU A 43 -2.31 -29.49 20.45
CA LEU A 43 -1.97 -29.23 19.05
C LEU A 43 -0.47 -29.26 18.77
N GLN A 44 -0.12 -29.44 17.49
CA GLN A 44 1.20 -29.15 16.93
C GLN A 44 1.07 -28.03 15.92
N ASN A 45 2.08 -27.17 15.85
CA ASN A 45 2.20 -26.13 14.83
C ASN A 45 3.40 -26.43 13.91
N TRP A 46 3.21 -26.27 12.60
CA TRP A 46 4.19 -26.58 11.56
C TRP A 46 4.23 -25.50 10.48
N GLY A 47 5.44 -25.16 10.04
CA GLY A 47 5.70 -24.22 8.93
C GLY A 47 5.90 -22.75 9.35
N GLY A 48 5.82 -22.47 10.65
CA GLY A 48 6.08 -21.16 11.22
C GLY A 48 5.11 -20.77 12.33
N THR A 49 5.40 -19.67 13.02
CA THR A 49 4.52 -19.06 14.02
C THR A 49 3.85 -17.81 13.44
N LEU A 50 2.53 -17.67 13.63
CA LEU A 50 1.81 -16.47 13.23
C LEU A 50 2.10 -15.33 14.21
N VAL A 51 2.57 -14.19 13.69
CA VAL A 51 2.96 -13.01 14.45
C VAL A 51 2.11 -11.81 14.01
N GLY A 52 1.65 -11.03 14.99
CA GLY A 52 0.76 -9.88 14.78
C GLY A 52 -0.72 -10.25 15.00
N GLY A 53 -1.45 -9.38 15.71
CA GLY A 53 -2.84 -9.61 16.16
C GLY A 53 -2.88 -10.24 17.55
N GLY A 54 -3.57 -9.58 18.50
CA GLY A 54 -3.62 -10.02 19.90
C GLY A 54 -4.24 -11.42 20.04
N GLY A 55 -3.55 -12.28 20.77
CA GLY A 55 -3.94 -13.69 20.92
C GLY A 55 -3.02 -14.51 21.82
N THR A 56 -2.69 -14.02 23.02
CA THR A 56 -2.52 -14.88 24.20
C THR A 56 -3.47 -14.37 25.28
N VAL A 57 -4.09 -15.34 25.96
CA VAL A 57 -5.35 -15.22 26.70
C VAL A 57 -5.17 -14.34 27.95
N GLY A 58 -5.98 -13.28 28.07
CA GLY A 58 -6.12 -12.51 29.31
C GLY A 58 -5.66 -11.06 29.24
N ALA A 59 -6.25 -10.25 28.36
CA ALA A 59 -6.31 -8.81 28.56
C ALA A 59 -7.67 -8.33 28.05
N GLU A 60 -8.49 -7.85 28.99
CA GLU A 60 -9.84 -7.36 28.75
C GLU A 60 -9.85 -6.22 27.73
N GLU A 61 -10.95 -6.19 26.99
CA GLU A 61 -11.26 -5.36 25.82
C GLU A 61 -11.10 -3.86 26.09
N GLU A 62 -10.50 -3.14 25.13
CA GLU A 62 -10.95 -1.81 24.64
C GLU A 62 -9.95 -1.27 23.59
N ASP A 63 -10.08 -1.71 22.32
CA ASP A 63 -9.97 -0.84 21.12
C ASP A 63 -10.25 -1.66 19.84
N SER A 64 -11.48 -1.61 19.34
CA SER A 64 -12.01 -2.59 18.37
C SER A 64 -11.76 -2.27 16.89
N ASN A 65 -10.84 -1.36 16.53
CA ASN A 65 -10.69 -0.92 15.13
C ASN A 65 -9.26 -0.89 14.52
N LYS A 66 -8.28 -1.60 15.12
CA LYS A 66 -6.98 -1.84 14.47
C LYS A 66 -6.82 -3.33 14.15
N GLN A 67 -7.14 -3.75 12.92
CA GLN A 67 -6.68 -5.05 12.42
C GLN A 67 -5.16 -4.98 12.22
N LYS A 68 -4.39 -5.38 13.24
CA LYS A 68 -2.95 -5.65 13.09
C LYS A 68 -2.78 -6.72 12.01
N GLN A 69 -2.03 -6.42 10.96
CA GLN A 69 -1.76 -7.38 9.89
C GLN A 69 -0.91 -8.53 10.42
N GLN A 70 -1.39 -9.76 10.26
CA GLN A 70 -0.74 -10.98 10.74
C GLN A 70 0.16 -11.55 9.63
N TYR A 71 1.34 -12.07 10.00
CA TYR A 71 2.26 -12.73 9.07
C TYR A 71 2.82 -14.02 9.67
N LEU A 72 3.24 -14.97 8.83
CA LEU A 72 3.89 -16.21 9.24
C LEU A 72 5.40 -15.99 9.33
N LEU A 73 5.95 -16.11 10.53
CA LEU A 73 7.38 -16.20 10.71
C LEU A 73 7.80 -17.66 10.54
N GLN A 74 8.48 -17.96 9.44
CA GLN A 74 8.99 -19.29 9.14
C GLN A 74 10.30 -19.52 9.90
N ASP A 75 10.20 -20.30 10.97
CA ASP A 75 11.30 -20.75 11.83
C ASP A 75 11.76 -22.18 11.49
N GLU A 76 10.90 -22.98 10.86
CA GLU A 76 11.19 -24.34 10.42
C GLU A 76 10.65 -24.65 9.01
N GLN A 77 11.30 -25.60 8.33
CA GLN A 77 10.77 -26.17 7.10
C GLN A 77 9.71 -27.24 7.42
N LEU A 78 8.70 -27.35 6.56
CA LEU A 78 7.71 -28.41 6.70
C LEU A 78 8.37 -29.78 6.48
N PRO A 79 8.12 -30.76 7.36
CA PRO A 79 8.66 -32.10 7.18
C PRO A 79 8.04 -32.77 5.95
N GLU A 80 8.82 -33.65 5.31
CA GLU A 80 8.47 -34.26 4.01
C GLU A 80 7.09 -34.95 4.02
N TRP A 81 6.68 -35.55 5.14
CA TRP A 81 5.37 -36.21 5.25
C TRP A 81 4.20 -35.22 5.18
N LEU A 82 4.37 -33.97 5.64
CA LEU A 82 3.39 -32.89 5.47
C LEU A 82 3.45 -32.29 4.06
N GLU A 83 4.63 -32.13 3.48
CA GLU A 83 4.79 -31.70 2.09
C GLU A 83 4.09 -32.67 1.12
N ARG A 84 4.19 -33.98 1.36
CA ARG A 84 3.44 -34.99 0.58
C ARG A 84 1.93 -34.84 0.71
N CYS A 85 1.41 -34.50 1.90
CA CYS A 85 -0.01 -34.19 2.07
C CYS A 85 -0.41 -32.94 1.28
N ILE A 86 0.42 -31.89 1.31
CA ILE A 86 0.20 -30.67 0.54
C ILE A 86 0.23 -30.97 -0.96
N ASP A 87 1.20 -31.73 -1.45
CA ASP A 87 1.28 -32.15 -2.86
C ASP A 87 0.03 -32.91 -3.31
N LYS A 88 -0.46 -33.84 -2.48
CA LYS A 88 -1.68 -34.58 -2.76
C LYS A 88 -2.91 -33.66 -2.84
N ILE A 89 -3.00 -32.65 -1.98
CA ILE A 89 -4.07 -31.63 -2.01
C ILE A 89 -3.92 -30.71 -3.22
N MET A 90 -2.70 -30.29 -3.56
CA MET A 90 -2.42 -29.43 -4.72
C MET A 90 -2.71 -30.14 -6.04
N ALA A 91 -2.47 -31.45 -6.11
CA ALA A 91 -2.80 -32.29 -7.25
C ALA A 91 -4.30 -32.64 -7.33
N PHE A 92 -5.03 -32.47 -6.23
CA PHE A 92 -6.46 -32.73 -6.18
C PHE A 92 -7.23 -31.57 -6.84
N ASN A 93 -7.93 -31.88 -7.92
CA ASN A 93 -8.83 -30.94 -8.58
C ASN A 93 -10.26 -31.19 -8.13
N SER A 94 -10.84 -30.24 -7.39
CA SER A 94 -12.23 -30.34 -6.90
C SER A 94 -13.28 -30.12 -8.00
N GLY A 95 -12.87 -29.81 -9.23
CA GLY A 95 -13.74 -29.41 -10.33
C GLY A 95 -14.22 -27.95 -10.25
N SER A 96 -13.79 -27.21 -9.22
CA SER A 96 -14.10 -25.79 -9.01
C SER A 96 -12.84 -25.00 -8.64
N PRO A 97 -12.52 -23.90 -9.34
CA PRO A 97 -11.37 -23.05 -9.00
C PRO A 97 -11.45 -22.47 -7.57
N MET A 98 -12.64 -22.39 -6.98
CA MET A 98 -12.84 -21.84 -5.63
C MET A 98 -12.38 -22.80 -4.52
N THR A 99 -12.41 -24.11 -4.77
CA THR A 99 -12.03 -25.16 -3.81
C THR A 99 -10.79 -25.93 -4.29
N THR A 100 -9.97 -25.32 -5.14
CA THR A 100 -8.69 -25.86 -5.60
C THR A 100 -7.60 -24.85 -5.28
N PHE A 101 -6.51 -25.28 -4.63
CA PHE A 101 -5.37 -24.40 -4.38
C PHE A 101 -4.64 -24.11 -5.69
N ALA A 102 -4.47 -22.81 -5.99
CA ALA A 102 -3.61 -22.38 -7.08
C ALA A 102 -2.13 -22.44 -6.65
N THR A 103 -1.21 -22.56 -7.62
CA THR A 103 0.22 -22.75 -7.34
C THR A 103 0.82 -21.59 -6.52
N GLU A 104 0.36 -20.37 -6.77
CA GLU A 104 0.70 -19.14 -6.05
C GLU A 104 0.20 -19.11 -4.59
N HIS A 105 -0.76 -19.96 -4.25
CA HIS A 105 -1.33 -20.10 -2.91
C HIS A 105 -1.05 -21.47 -2.31
N ARG A 106 0.07 -22.10 -2.68
CA ARG A 106 0.51 -23.37 -2.10
C ARG A 106 0.52 -23.27 -0.56
N PRO A 107 -0.16 -24.15 0.17
CA PRO A 107 -0.15 -24.16 1.62
C PRO A 107 1.27 -24.15 2.20
N ASN A 108 1.48 -23.37 3.25
CA ASN A 108 2.77 -23.18 3.91
C ASN A 108 2.69 -23.26 5.44
N HIS A 109 1.51 -23.60 5.99
CA HIS A 109 1.26 -23.70 7.42
C HIS A 109 0.29 -24.85 7.72
N VAL A 110 0.61 -25.67 8.72
CA VAL A 110 -0.20 -26.83 9.12
C VAL A 110 -0.41 -26.85 10.64
N LEU A 111 -1.68 -26.94 11.06
CA LEU A 111 -2.04 -27.24 12.46
C LEU A 111 -2.51 -28.67 12.59
N VAL A 112 -1.87 -29.42 13.50
CA VAL A 112 -2.32 -30.77 13.87
C VAL A 112 -3.06 -30.67 15.19
N ASN A 113 -4.36 -30.96 15.24
CA ASN A 113 -5.13 -30.99 16.48
C ASN A 113 -5.54 -32.42 16.84
N GLU A 114 -5.38 -32.81 18.10
CA GLU A 114 -5.95 -34.03 18.66
C GLU A 114 -7.19 -33.72 19.51
N TYR A 115 -8.24 -34.52 19.32
CA TYR A 115 -9.47 -34.49 20.10
C TYR A 115 -9.74 -35.89 20.68
N LEU A 116 -9.78 -35.98 22.01
CA LEU A 116 -10.28 -37.17 22.71
C LEU A 116 -11.82 -37.20 22.71
N PRO A 117 -12.45 -38.36 22.96
CA PRO A 117 -13.91 -38.45 23.06
C PRO A 117 -14.49 -37.47 24.09
N GLY A 118 -15.45 -36.66 23.68
CA GLY A 118 -16.04 -35.60 24.50
C GLY A 118 -15.39 -34.21 24.33
N GLN A 119 -14.27 -34.10 23.61
CA GLN A 119 -13.64 -32.81 23.32
C GLN A 119 -14.19 -32.19 22.03
N GLY A 120 -14.11 -30.86 21.95
CA GLY A 120 -14.64 -30.06 20.84
C GLY A 120 -13.95 -28.70 20.71
N ILE A 121 -14.49 -27.87 19.82
CA ILE A 121 -14.13 -26.46 19.69
C ILE A 121 -15.40 -25.63 19.48
N MET A 122 -15.56 -24.59 20.28
CA MET A 122 -16.69 -23.67 20.15
C MET A 122 -16.73 -23.01 18.75
N PRO A 123 -17.90 -22.61 18.25
CA PRO A 123 -17.98 -22.03 16.91
C PRO A 123 -17.12 -20.76 16.77
N HIS A 124 -16.23 -20.76 15.77
CA HIS A 124 -15.22 -19.73 15.51
C HIS A 124 -14.98 -19.59 14.00
N THR A 125 -14.18 -18.59 13.60
CA THR A 125 -13.65 -18.47 12.22
C THR A 125 -12.14 -18.65 12.24
N ASP A 126 -11.53 -19.09 11.14
CA ASP A 126 -10.06 -19.18 11.02
C ASP A 126 -9.36 -17.83 11.06
N GLY A 127 -10.06 -16.73 10.77
CA GLY A 127 -9.53 -15.38 10.85
C GLY A 127 -8.89 -14.87 9.55
N PRO A 128 -8.43 -13.61 9.52
CA PRO A 128 -8.03 -12.93 8.30
C PRO A 128 -6.59 -13.23 7.83
N ALA A 129 -5.78 -13.95 8.61
CA ALA A 129 -4.38 -14.25 8.28
C ALA A 129 -4.22 -15.19 7.08
N PHE A 130 -5.21 -16.05 6.82
CA PHE A 130 -5.09 -17.12 5.84
C PHE A 130 -5.73 -16.72 4.51
N PHE A 131 -5.18 -17.26 3.42
CA PHE A 131 -5.91 -17.29 2.15
C PHE A 131 -7.26 -18.00 2.37
N PRO A 132 -8.39 -17.51 1.81
CA PRO A 132 -9.75 -17.96 2.16
C PRO A 132 -10.14 -19.32 1.55
N LEU A 133 -9.28 -20.31 1.75
CA LEU A 133 -9.45 -21.72 1.43
C LEU A 133 -8.72 -22.57 2.49
N ILE A 134 -9.46 -23.43 3.17
CA ILE A 134 -8.93 -24.33 4.20
C ILE A 134 -9.08 -25.76 3.73
N SER A 135 -8.05 -26.57 3.96
CA SER A 135 -8.12 -28.02 3.78
C SER A 135 -7.92 -28.71 5.12
N THR A 136 -8.79 -29.67 5.44
CA THR A 136 -8.65 -30.49 6.66
C THR A 136 -8.74 -31.97 6.32
N ILE A 137 -7.67 -32.71 6.67
CA ILE A 137 -7.67 -34.17 6.63
C ILE A 137 -8.03 -34.68 8.03
N SER A 138 -9.01 -35.60 8.12
CA SER A 138 -9.44 -36.24 9.37
C SER A 138 -8.85 -37.63 9.50
N LEU A 139 -8.26 -37.98 10.64
CA LEU A 139 -7.61 -39.26 10.91
C LEU A 139 -8.09 -39.88 12.23
N GLY A 140 -8.06 -41.19 12.33
CA GLY A 140 -8.36 -41.98 13.53
C GLY A 140 -9.87 -42.14 13.77
N SER A 141 -10.59 -41.04 13.92
CA SER A 141 -12.03 -41.04 14.20
C SER A 141 -12.77 -39.97 13.37
N HIS A 142 -14.10 -40.11 13.33
CA HIS A 142 -14.98 -39.13 12.73
C HIS A 142 -15.25 -37.94 13.66
N THR A 143 -15.81 -36.88 13.10
CA THR A 143 -16.45 -35.80 13.87
C THR A 143 -17.53 -35.12 13.03
N VAL A 144 -18.34 -34.27 13.68
CA VAL A 144 -19.34 -33.43 13.02
C VAL A 144 -18.87 -31.99 13.12
N LEU A 145 -18.76 -31.34 11.96
CA LEU A 145 -18.45 -29.91 11.85
C LEU A 145 -19.75 -29.15 11.57
N ASP A 146 -20.17 -28.33 12.54
CA ASP A 146 -21.41 -27.56 12.49
C ASP A 146 -21.13 -26.14 12.01
N PHE A 147 -21.93 -25.64 11.05
CA PHE A 147 -21.81 -24.29 10.49
C PHE A 147 -22.96 -23.41 10.95
N TYR A 148 -22.63 -22.16 11.27
CA TYR A 148 -23.58 -21.15 11.76
C TYR A 148 -23.37 -19.82 11.04
N ASP A 149 -24.47 -19.22 10.59
CA ASP A 149 -24.50 -17.84 10.13
C ASP A 149 -24.53 -16.91 11.34
N GLN A 150 -23.74 -15.83 11.27
CA GLN A 150 -23.70 -14.80 12.30
C GLN A 150 -24.60 -13.63 11.89
N ASP A 151 -25.55 -13.24 12.75
CA ASP A 151 -26.40 -12.08 12.49
C ASP A 151 -25.56 -10.79 12.59
N PRO A 152 -25.44 -9.99 11.52
CA PRO A 152 -24.66 -8.75 11.52
C PRO A 152 -25.15 -7.72 12.54
N SER A 153 -26.41 -7.81 12.95
CA SER A 153 -27.06 -6.89 13.89
C SER A 153 -27.00 -7.35 15.36
N ASN A 154 -26.66 -8.62 15.60
CA ASN A 154 -26.55 -9.17 16.95
C ASN A 154 -25.54 -10.33 17.01
N ALA A 155 -24.30 -10.04 17.40
CA ALA A 155 -23.20 -11.00 17.47
C ALA A 155 -23.45 -12.21 18.42
N SER A 156 -24.43 -12.11 19.32
CA SER A 156 -24.82 -13.20 20.23
C SER A 156 -25.81 -14.19 19.60
N HIS A 157 -26.45 -13.83 18.49
CA HIS A 157 -27.40 -14.69 17.79
C HIS A 157 -26.75 -15.38 16.59
N ARG A 158 -26.82 -16.71 16.56
CA ARG A 158 -26.25 -17.56 15.51
C ARG A 158 -27.35 -18.45 14.95
N THR A 159 -27.44 -18.52 13.62
CA THR A 159 -28.42 -19.37 12.93
C THR A 159 -27.72 -20.61 12.42
N PHE A 160 -28.18 -21.80 12.81
CA PHE A 160 -27.62 -23.06 12.32
C PHE A 160 -27.88 -23.21 10.82
N ALA A 161 -26.82 -23.43 10.04
CA ALA A 161 -26.87 -23.48 8.59
C ALA A 161 -26.75 -24.91 8.03
N GLY A 162 -26.15 -25.83 8.79
CA GLY A 162 -25.98 -27.22 8.42
C GLY A 162 -24.74 -27.85 9.05
N SER A 163 -24.59 -29.16 8.87
CA SER A 163 -23.45 -29.92 9.38
C SER A 163 -22.75 -30.68 8.26
N VAL A 164 -21.46 -30.96 8.44
CA VAL A 164 -20.69 -31.88 7.61
C VAL A 164 -20.15 -32.99 8.51
N LEU A 165 -20.45 -34.26 8.15
CA LEU A 165 -19.87 -35.41 8.83
C LEU A 165 -18.49 -35.68 8.24
N LEU A 166 -17.44 -35.47 9.03
CA LEU A 166 -16.06 -35.71 8.63
C LEU A 166 -15.66 -37.12 9.05
N GLU A 167 -15.82 -38.09 8.16
CA GLU A 167 -15.36 -39.48 8.38
C GLU A 167 -13.83 -39.53 8.57
N ARG A 168 -13.33 -40.57 9.24
CA ARG A 168 -11.88 -40.83 9.23
C ARG A 168 -11.40 -41.01 7.79
N ARG A 169 -10.15 -40.63 7.53
CA ARG A 169 -9.50 -40.63 6.21
C ARG A 169 -10.06 -39.66 5.17
N SER A 170 -11.01 -38.80 5.55
CA SER A 170 -11.62 -37.84 4.61
C SER A 170 -10.86 -36.53 4.51
N LEU A 171 -11.06 -35.82 3.39
CA LEU A 171 -10.67 -34.43 3.17
C LEU A 171 -11.92 -33.56 3.08
N VAL A 172 -11.88 -32.40 3.72
CA VAL A 172 -12.84 -31.31 3.49
C VAL A 172 -12.10 -30.05 3.07
N LEU A 173 -12.62 -29.39 2.03
CA LEU A 173 -12.16 -28.09 1.53
C LEU A 173 -13.28 -27.07 1.76
N ILE A 174 -12.96 -25.97 2.44
CA ILE A 174 -13.93 -24.93 2.82
C ILE A 174 -13.46 -23.59 2.25
N ALA A 175 -14.30 -22.95 1.46
CA ALA A 175 -13.99 -21.70 0.74
C ALA A 175 -15.18 -20.74 0.73
N GLY A 176 -15.02 -19.56 0.14
CA GLY A 176 -16.12 -18.62 -0.15
C GLY A 176 -16.99 -18.30 1.07
N HIS A 177 -18.31 -18.47 0.95
CA HIS A 177 -19.23 -18.18 2.06
C HIS A 177 -18.99 -19.08 3.27
N ALA A 178 -18.74 -20.39 3.06
CA ALA A 178 -18.52 -21.34 4.16
C ALA A 178 -17.26 -21.03 4.98
N TYR A 179 -16.23 -20.40 4.38
CA TYR A 179 -15.04 -19.91 5.09
C TYR A 179 -15.34 -18.78 6.08
N GLN A 180 -16.35 -17.94 5.78
CA GLN A 180 -16.73 -16.78 6.60
C GLN A 180 -17.69 -17.14 7.74
N MET A 181 -18.25 -18.35 7.71
CA MET A 181 -19.21 -18.82 8.71
C MET A 181 -18.50 -19.29 9.98
N LEU A 182 -19.19 -19.14 11.11
CA LEU A 182 -18.74 -19.75 12.36
C LEU A 182 -18.84 -21.26 12.23
N HIS A 183 -17.78 -21.98 12.55
CA HIS A 183 -17.79 -23.44 12.54
C HIS A 183 -17.22 -24.00 13.83
N GLY A 184 -17.78 -25.13 14.28
CA GLY A 184 -17.44 -25.72 15.57
C GLY A 184 -17.64 -27.24 15.60
N ILE A 185 -17.06 -27.85 16.63
CA ILE A 185 -17.22 -29.26 16.96
C ILE A 185 -17.76 -29.31 18.39
N ASP A 186 -18.98 -29.82 18.57
CA ASP A 186 -19.58 -29.93 19.90
C ASP A 186 -18.87 -30.95 20.80
N GLU A 187 -18.86 -30.67 22.10
CA GLU A 187 -18.31 -31.53 23.16
C GLU A 187 -19.27 -32.69 23.47
N ARG A 188 -19.16 -33.78 22.70
CA ARG A 188 -19.95 -34.99 22.88
C ARG A 188 -19.12 -36.25 22.65
N LYS A 189 -19.53 -37.35 23.28
CA LYS A 189 -18.87 -38.67 23.13
C LYS A 189 -19.47 -39.49 21.98
N THR A 190 -20.69 -39.16 21.59
CA THR A 190 -21.43 -39.84 20.54
C THR A 190 -22.19 -38.83 19.69
N ASP A 191 -22.35 -39.14 18.41
CA ASP A 191 -23.16 -38.39 17.46
C ASP A 191 -24.35 -39.26 17.02
N GLN A 192 -25.58 -38.76 17.17
CA GLN A 192 -26.77 -39.45 16.71
C GLN A 192 -27.20 -38.94 15.34
N ILE A 193 -27.17 -39.81 14.33
CA ILE A 193 -27.37 -39.41 12.93
C ILE A 193 -28.70 -38.66 12.68
N GLU A 194 -29.76 -38.97 13.42
CA GLU A 194 -31.05 -38.25 13.35
C GLU A 194 -30.96 -36.79 13.83
N THR A 195 -30.09 -36.50 14.82
CA THR A 195 -29.89 -35.15 15.39
C THR A 195 -28.64 -34.44 14.86
N ILE A 196 -27.78 -35.12 14.10
CA ILE A 196 -26.71 -34.49 13.31
C ILE A 196 -27.36 -33.67 12.19
N GLY A 197 -27.74 -32.43 12.49
CA GLY A 197 -28.27 -31.47 11.53
C GLY A 197 -29.65 -31.77 10.93
N GLY A 198 -30.32 -32.87 11.29
CA GLY A 198 -31.62 -33.25 10.73
C GLY A 198 -31.60 -33.36 9.20
N ALA A 199 -32.50 -32.65 8.50
CA ALA A 199 -32.53 -32.56 7.03
C ALA A 199 -31.35 -31.75 6.41
N SER A 200 -30.35 -31.36 7.20
CA SER A 200 -29.32 -30.37 6.85
C SER A 200 -27.88 -30.92 6.92
N LEU A 201 -27.70 -32.25 6.91
CA LEU A 201 -26.38 -32.86 6.69
C LEU A 201 -25.96 -32.63 5.23
N LEU A 202 -24.97 -31.76 5.03
CA LEU A 202 -24.63 -31.20 3.72
C LEU A 202 -23.91 -32.19 2.80
N ASN A 203 -23.20 -33.18 3.36
CA ASN A 203 -22.42 -34.16 2.62
C ASN A 203 -23.02 -35.57 2.65
N ARG A 204 -24.33 -35.69 2.91
CA ARG A 204 -25.02 -36.99 3.07
C ARG A 204 -24.78 -37.96 1.91
N ASP A 205 -24.84 -37.45 0.68
CA ASP A 205 -24.71 -38.25 -0.53
C ASP A 205 -23.25 -38.56 -0.92
N LEU A 206 -22.29 -38.02 -0.15
CA LEU A 206 -20.85 -38.13 -0.41
C LEU A 206 -20.13 -39.01 0.61
N LEU A 207 -20.84 -39.66 1.53
CA LEU A 207 -20.23 -40.50 2.57
C LEU A 207 -19.74 -41.84 2.02
N SER A 208 -18.64 -42.35 2.57
CA SER A 208 -18.02 -43.63 2.19
C SER A 208 -18.96 -44.84 2.39
N ASN A 209 -19.78 -44.79 3.44
CA ASN A 209 -20.77 -45.81 3.76
C ASN A 209 -22.17 -45.20 3.92
N PRO A 210 -22.99 -45.18 2.85
CA PRO A 210 -24.33 -44.63 2.87
C PRO A 210 -25.25 -45.28 3.92
N SER A 211 -24.96 -46.50 4.35
CA SER A 211 -25.75 -47.22 5.36
C SER A 211 -25.67 -46.54 6.74
N ILE A 212 -24.64 -45.74 7.00
CA ILE A 212 -24.50 -44.95 8.23
C ILE A 212 -25.65 -43.94 8.38
N VAL A 213 -26.17 -43.41 7.27
CA VAL A 213 -27.26 -42.42 7.25
C VAL A 213 -28.65 -42.98 6.96
N MET A 214 -28.77 -44.31 6.85
CA MET A 214 -30.04 -45.02 6.62
C MET A 214 -30.65 -45.63 7.90
N ASP A 215 -29.84 -45.87 8.93
CA ASP A 215 -30.30 -46.36 10.22
C ASP A 215 -30.51 -45.17 11.19
N ALA A 216 -31.76 -44.74 11.34
CA ALA A 216 -32.14 -43.54 12.09
C ALA A 216 -31.77 -43.60 13.59
N HIS A 217 -31.52 -44.80 14.14
CA HIS A 217 -31.18 -44.97 15.55
C HIS A 217 -29.70 -45.27 15.77
N LYS A 218 -28.88 -45.18 14.72
CA LYS A 218 -27.45 -45.47 14.80
C LYS A 218 -26.71 -44.36 15.52
N GLU A 219 -26.10 -44.73 16.64
CA GLU A 219 -25.21 -43.88 17.40
C GLU A 219 -23.76 -44.10 16.93
N LEU A 220 -23.09 -43.02 16.51
CA LEU A 220 -21.68 -43.06 16.17
C LEU A 220 -20.86 -42.68 17.41
N ILE A 221 -19.95 -43.58 17.81
CA ILE A 221 -19.09 -43.37 18.98
C ILE A 221 -17.82 -42.66 18.54
N ARG A 222 -17.52 -41.50 19.13
CA ARG A 222 -16.27 -40.79 18.87
C ARG A 222 -15.12 -41.52 19.58
N GLU A 223 -14.05 -41.77 18.84
CA GLU A 223 -12.75 -42.16 19.36
C GLU A 223 -11.77 -40.99 19.24
N THR A 224 -10.49 -41.21 19.54
CA THR A 224 -9.46 -40.17 19.37
C THR A 224 -9.36 -39.77 17.89
N ARG A 225 -9.57 -38.49 17.62
CA ARG A 225 -9.45 -37.91 16.27
C ARG A 225 -8.23 -37.02 16.18
N VAL A 226 -7.46 -37.18 15.13
CA VAL A 226 -6.41 -36.23 14.72
C VAL A 226 -6.87 -35.50 13.46
N SER A 227 -6.61 -34.20 13.38
CA SER A 227 -6.89 -33.39 12.20
C SER A 227 -5.68 -32.60 11.75
N LEU A 228 -5.42 -32.60 10.45
CA LEU A 228 -4.38 -31.80 9.81
C LEU A 228 -5.07 -30.68 9.05
N THR A 229 -5.05 -29.47 9.62
CA THR A 229 -5.60 -28.27 8.99
C THR A 229 -4.48 -27.55 8.24
N ILE A 230 -4.53 -27.63 6.92
CA ILE A 230 -3.49 -27.21 5.98
C ILE A 230 -3.96 -25.93 5.25
N ARG A 231 -3.17 -24.86 5.37
CA ARG A 231 -3.54 -23.49 4.95
C ARG A 231 -2.37 -22.76 4.31
N ASN A 232 -2.68 -21.74 3.51
CA ASN A 232 -1.70 -20.77 3.01
C ASN A 232 -1.79 -19.47 3.82
N VAL A 233 -0.65 -19.00 4.32
CA VAL A 233 -0.47 -17.66 4.87
C VAL A 233 0.25 -16.82 3.82
N PRO A 234 -0.40 -15.82 3.20
CA PRO A 234 0.19 -15.08 2.08
C PRO A 234 1.43 -14.25 2.46
N MET A 235 1.48 -13.77 3.70
CA MET A 235 2.57 -12.94 4.21
C MET A 235 3.53 -13.78 5.03
N THR A 236 4.75 -14.00 4.53
CA THR A 236 5.79 -14.75 5.25
C THR A 236 7.03 -13.90 5.53
N LYS A 237 7.71 -14.19 6.64
CA LYS A 237 9.08 -13.71 6.94
C LYS A 237 9.94 -14.92 7.32
N HIS A 238 11.23 -14.88 7.00
CA HIS A 238 12.18 -15.94 7.39
C HIS A 238 13.03 -15.50 8.57
N LEU A 239 13.30 -16.41 9.50
CA LEU A 239 14.22 -16.16 10.59
C LEU A 239 15.69 -16.12 10.09
N PRO A 240 16.48 -15.07 10.38
CA PRO A 240 17.91 -15.03 10.09
C PRO A 240 18.67 -16.21 10.74
N SER A 241 19.66 -16.77 10.04
CA SER A 241 20.44 -17.95 10.47
C SER A 241 21.12 -17.79 11.83
N MET A 242 21.62 -16.59 12.13
CA MET A 242 22.24 -16.23 13.42
C MET A 242 21.25 -16.30 14.60
N LEU A 243 19.98 -15.98 14.37
CA LEU A 243 18.93 -16.10 15.38
C LEU A 243 18.51 -17.55 15.52
N LYS A 244 18.41 -18.31 14.43
CA LYS A 244 18.08 -19.75 14.47
C LYS A 244 18.94 -20.56 15.47
N ASN A 245 20.26 -20.31 15.50
CA ASN A 245 21.17 -20.97 16.45
C ASN A 245 20.96 -20.51 17.91
N LYS A 246 20.58 -19.25 18.15
CA LYS A 246 20.20 -18.77 19.50
C LYS A 246 18.88 -19.37 19.96
N PHE A 247 17.93 -19.57 19.05
CA PHE A 247 16.63 -20.17 19.34
C PHE A 247 16.76 -21.66 19.68
N GLU A 248 17.63 -22.42 18.98
CA GLU A 248 17.92 -23.82 19.27
C GLU A 248 18.61 -24.01 20.64
N ASN A 249 19.47 -23.08 21.05
CA ASN A 249 20.14 -23.12 22.36
C ASN A 249 19.18 -22.82 23.53
N ILE A 250 18.21 -21.90 23.37
CA ILE A 250 17.19 -21.60 24.40
C ILE A 250 16.27 -22.80 24.66
N GLU A 251 15.96 -23.57 23.63
CA GLU A 251 15.16 -24.80 23.76
C GLU A 251 15.95 -25.96 24.38
N GLN A 252 17.29 -25.98 24.24
CA GLN A 252 18.17 -26.95 24.91
C GLN A 252 18.47 -26.59 26.37
N ASP A 253 18.70 -25.31 26.69
CA ASP A 253 19.03 -24.84 28.05
C ASP A 253 17.82 -24.86 29.01
N ASN A 254 16.59 -24.78 28.49
CA ASN A 254 15.34 -24.89 29.28
C ASN A 254 14.76 -26.31 29.33
N ALA A 255 15.47 -27.32 28.84
CA ALA A 255 15.09 -28.71 29.00
C ALA A 255 15.42 -29.17 30.44
N ILE A 256 14.54 -28.92 31.42
CA ILE A 256 14.72 -29.44 32.78
C ILE A 256 14.15 -30.88 32.89
N PRO A 257 14.83 -31.81 33.59
CA PRO A 257 14.40 -33.19 33.76
C PRO A 257 13.06 -33.26 34.52
N LEU A 258 12.29 -34.30 34.21
CA LEU A 258 11.10 -34.65 34.98
C LEU A 258 11.46 -34.82 36.47
N THR A 259 10.71 -34.10 37.31
CA THR A 259 10.48 -34.29 38.76
C THR A 259 11.62 -33.99 39.74
N GLU A 260 11.50 -32.89 40.47
CA GLU A 260 11.80 -32.85 41.91
C GLU A 260 10.58 -32.30 42.65
N VAL A 261 10.09 -33.07 43.62
CA VAL A 261 8.99 -32.74 44.51
C VAL A 261 9.63 -32.35 45.82
N ASP A 262 9.24 -31.21 46.39
CA ASP A 262 9.74 -30.83 47.71
C ASP A 262 9.24 -31.80 48.81
N GLU A 263 9.83 -31.71 49.99
CA GLU A 263 9.58 -32.60 51.14
C GLU A 263 8.12 -32.54 51.66
N ASN A 264 7.30 -31.64 51.11
CA ASN A 264 5.89 -31.43 51.45
C ASN A 264 4.92 -31.79 50.31
N GLY A 265 5.40 -32.30 49.17
CA GLY A 265 4.55 -32.79 48.09
C GLY A 265 4.00 -31.72 47.15
N ASN A 266 4.54 -30.50 47.16
CA ASN A 266 4.07 -29.43 46.27
C ASN A 266 4.91 -29.31 44.99
N ILE A 267 4.22 -29.20 43.86
CA ILE A 267 4.82 -28.93 42.55
C ILE A 267 4.78 -27.41 42.34
N GLU A 268 5.85 -26.71 42.70
CA GLU A 268 6.03 -25.30 42.33
C GLU A 268 6.76 -25.23 40.98
N ASN A 269 5.99 -25.31 39.89
CA ASN A 269 6.28 -24.64 38.61
C ASN A 269 5.09 -24.88 37.67
N ASN A 270 4.41 -23.80 37.28
CA ASN A 270 3.29 -23.84 36.34
C ASN A 270 3.84 -23.87 34.90
N PRO A 271 3.64 -24.95 34.12
CA PRO A 271 4.21 -25.06 32.77
C PRO A 271 3.71 -24.00 31.78
N ILE A 272 2.57 -23.35 32.09
CA ILE A 272 1.96 -22.29 31.29
C ILE A 272 2.81 -21.01 31.33
N ASP A 273 3.48 -20.72 32.45
CA ASP A 273 4.21 -19.46 32.64
C ASP A 273 5.58 -19.48 31.94
N GLN A 274 6.24 -20.65 31.82
CA GLN A 274 7.53 -20.76 31.12
C GLN A 274 7.40 -20.72 29.58
N ILE A 275 6.26 -21.16 29.03
CA ILE A 275 6.02 -21.16 27.58
C ILE A 275 5.70 -19.75 27.06
N ASN A 276 4.96 -18.96 27.85
CA ASN A 276 4.77 -17.54 27.55
C ASN A 276 6.09 -16.78 27.58
N ILE A 277 7.02 -17.12 28.49
CA ILE A 277 8.35 -16.51 28.54
C ILE A 277 9.16 -16.84 27.29
N ILE A 278 9.06 -18.06 26.72
CA ILE A 278 9.80 -18.41 25.50
C ILE A 278 9.18 -17.73 24.27
N ASP A 279 7.86 -17.74 24.10
CA ASP A 279 7.21 -17.06 22.97
C ASP A 279 7.33 -15.52 23.09
N GLU A 280 7.33 -14.95 24.30
CA GLU A 280 7.61 -13.53 24.56
C GLU A 280 9.09 -13.18 24.40
N ALA A 281 10.03 -14.03 24.85
CA ALA A 281 11.46 -13.82 24.64
C ALA A 281 11.82 -13.93 23.16
N LYS A 282 11.18 -14.84 22.41
CA LYS A 282 11.30 -14.96 20.96
C LYS A 282 10.74 -13.71 20.26
N ALA A 283 9.57 -13.21 20.69
CA ALA A 283 9.00 -11.96 20.19
C ALA A 283 9.89 -10.75 20.52
N LEU A 284 10.44 -10.65 21.74
CA LEU A 284 11.36 -9.60 22.20
C LEU A 284 12.67 -9.62 21.42
N LEU A 285 13.28 -10.80 21.22
CA LEU A 285 14.52 -10.96 20.43
C LEU A 285 14.33 -10.61 18.94
N LEU A 286 13.14 -10.84 18.39
CA LEU A 286 12.77 -10.38 17.04
C LEU A 286 12.48 -8.88 16.99
N THR A 287 11.93 -8.31 18.06
CA THR A 287 11.75 -6.87 18.18
C THR A 287 13.10 -6.17 18.32
N GLU A 288 14.08 -6.78 19.00
CA GLU A 288 15.47 -6.31 19.09
C GLU A 288 16.28 -6.54 17.80
N ALA A 289 16.01 -7.60 17.04
CA ALA A 289 16.65 -7.85 15.75
C ALA A 289 16.06 -6.99 14.61
N ASP A 290 14.76 -6.65 14.64
CA ASP A 290 14.18 -5.60 13.80
C ASP A 290 14.75 -4.20 14.17
N GLN A 291 15.32 -4.03 15.38
CA GLN A 291 16.02 -2.81 15.82
C GLN A 291 17.52 -2.80 15.48
N ASN A 292 18.16 -3.96 15.27
CA ASN A 292 19.58 -4.10 14.95
C ASN A 292 19.79 -4.95 13.68
N GLY A 293 19.85 -4.29 12.53
CA GLY A 293 20.08 -4.94 11.23
C GLY A 293 21.35 -5.81 11.17
N ASN A 294 21.17 -7.00 10.58
CA ASN A 294 22.13 -7.97 10.06
C ASN A 294 23.63 -7.59 10.09
N THR A 295 24.41 -8.38 10.83
CA THR A 295 25.83 -8.62 10.56
C THR A 295 26.11 -10.12 10.54
N GLU A 296 26.47 -10.64 9.35
CA GLU A 296 27.60 -11.55 9.05
C GLU A 296 27.30 -12.53 7.91
N ASN A 297 28.09 -12.38 6.85
CA ASN A 297 28.33 -13.32 5.76
C ASN A 297 29.39 -14.34 6.18
N ASP A 298 29.34 -15.54 5.58
CA ASP A 298 30.44 -16.20 4.82
C ASP A 298 30.01 -17.65 4.49
N GLN A 299 29.85 -18.06 3.22
CA GLN A 299 30.91 -18.57 2.31
C GLN A 299 31.91 -19.51 3.03
N ILE A 300 32.11 -20.77 2.62
CA ILE A 300 33.04 -21.28 1.56
C ILE A 300 32.87 -22.83 1.58
N VAL A 301 32.84 -23.58 0.46
CA VAL A 301 33.92 -24.34 -0.23
C VAL A 301 33.32 -24.88 -1.55
N GLN A 302 33.66 -24.36 -2.74
CA GLN A 302 34.74 -24.75 -3.67
C GLN A 302 34.63 -26.10 -4.43
N ASN A 303 34.70 -25.94 -5.76
CA ASN A 303 35.32 -26.79 -6.81
C ASN A 303 34.76 -28.17 -7.20
N ASN A 304 34.31 -28.25 -8.46
CA ASN A 304 34.94 -28.97 -9.60
C ASN A 304 34.08 -28.63 -10.84
N GLY A 305 34.55 -27.95 -11.88
CA GLY A 305 35.69 -28.30 -12.71
C GLY A 305 35.21 -29.18 -13.87
N ILE A 306 35.07 -28.63 -15.07
CA ILE A 306 35.63 -29.15 -16.33
C ILE A 306 35.62 -28.01 -17.35
N LEU A 307 36.73 -27.97 -18.06
CA LEU A 307 37.32 -26.88 -18.81
C LEU A 307 37.33 -27.31 -20.28
N VAL A 308 36.95 -26.38 -21.17
CA VAL A 308 37.46 -26.13 -22.54
C VAL A 308 37.23 -27.17 -23.70
N PRO A 309 37.43 -26.83 -25.01
CA PRO A 309 37.29 -25.52 -25.73
C PRO A 309 37.04 -25.52 -27.27
N ILE A 310 37.01 -24.28 -27.83
CA ILE A 310 37.35 -23.72 -29.20
C ILE A 310 36.60 -24.21 -30.45
N GLU A 311 36.16 -23.24 -31.27
CA GLU A 311 36.75 -22.87 -32.59
C GLU A 311 35.87 -21.81 -33.27
N ASN A 312 36.34 -20.56 -33.36
CA ASN A 312 37.08 -19.94 -34.48
C ASN A 312 36.17 -19.48 -35.64
N GLY A 313 36.30 -18.21 -36.06
CA GLY A 313 35.81 -17.80 -37.39
C GLY A 313 35.50 -16.32 -37.65
N ASN A 314 36.53 -15.47 -37.55
CA ASN A 314 36.82 -14.28 -38.35
C ASN A 314 35.88 -13.75 -39.47
N VAL A 315 35.64 -12.42 -39.42
CA VAL A 315 35.96 -11.36 -40.43
C VAL A 315 35.19 -11.27 -41.77
N HIS A 316 34.32 -10.23 -41.88
CA HIS A 316 34.07 -9.24 -42.99
C HIS A 316 33.85 -9.70 -44.48
N PRO A 317 33.52 -8.82 -45.46
CA PRO A 317 32.48 -7.78 -45.59
C PRO A 317 31.72 -7.78 -46.96
N LEU A 318 30.72 -6.90 -47.09
CA LEU A 318 30.32 -6.13 -48.30
C LEU A 318 29.54 -6.77 -49.48
N LEU A 319 28.54 -5.97 -49.91
CA LEU A 319 28.03 -5.67 -51.28
C LEU A 319 26.81 -6.43 -51.87
N ASP A 320 25.74 -5.63 -52.03
CA ASP A 320 24.86 -5.41 -53.20
C ASP A 320 24.49 -6.57 -54.14
N HIS A 321 23.18 -6.82 -54.28
CA HIS A 321 22.42 -6.38 -55.47
C HIS A 321 20.90 -6.67 -55.38
N HIS A 322 20.13 -5.65 -55.76
CA HIS A 322 18.81 -5.62 -56.43
C HIS A 322 17.85 -6.83 -56.41
N HIS A 323 16.61 -6.59 -55.99
CA HIS A 323 15.47 -6.59 -56.94
C HIS A 323 14.22 -5.85 -56.44
N HIS A 324 13.52 -5.27 -57.41
CA HIS A 324 12.33 -4.43 -57.30
C HIS A 324 11.07 -5.18 -56.84
N HIS A 325 10.18 -4.51 -56.10
CA HIS A 325 8.83 -4.23 -56.61
C HIS A 325 8.11 -3.11 -55.83
N HIS A 326 7.56 -2.17 -56.61
CA HIS A 326 6.74 -1.02 -56.25
C HIS A 326 5.30 -1.38 -55.83
N ASN A 327 4.74 -0.65 -54.85
CA ASN A 327 3.53 0.21 -54.93
C ASN A 327 2.94 0.43 -53.51
N LEU A 328 3.10 1.60 -52.89
CA LEU A 328 2.27 2.83 -52.98
C LEU A 328 0.90 2.73 -52.26
N VAL A 329 0.75 3.45 -51.13
CA VAL A 329 -0.26 4.49 -50.79
C VAL A 329 0.22 5.16 -49.47
N LYS A 330 0.99 6.25 -49.48
CA LYS A 330 0.62 7.70 -49.41
C LYS A 330 -0.36 8.12 -48.31
N THR A 331 0.22 8.69 -47.27
CA THR A 331 -0.30 9.64 -46.27
C THR A 331 -0.61 11.02 -46.88
N PRO A 332 -1.29 11.91 -46.14
CA PRO A 332 -1.02 13.34 -46.24
C PRO A 332 -0.72 14.00 -44.89
N ASP A 333 0.42 14.70 -44.86
CA ASP A 333 0.76 15.75 -43.91
C ASP A 333 -0.08 17.02 -44.13
N VAL A 334 -0.32 17.78 -43.06
CA VAL A 334 -0.75 19.19 -43.13
C VAL A 334 0.09 20.01 -42.15
N VAL A 335 0.79 21.00 -42.69
CA VAL A 335 1.48 22.07 -41.95
C VAL A 335 0.73 23.39 -42.15
N ALA A 336 0.44 24.04 -41.01
CA ALA A 336 0.28 25.46 -40.69
C ALA A 336 -0.35 26.45 -41.69
N THR A 337 -1.31 27.27 -41.23
CA THR A 337 -1.07 28.68 -40.86
C THR A 337 -2.32 29.36 -40.27
N GLU A 338 -2.02 30.20 -39.28
CA GLU A 338 -2.67 31.33 -38.61
C GLU A 338 -3.99 31.98 -39.09
N ASN A 339 -4.69 32.52 -38.07
CA ASN A 339 -5.37 33.82 -37.97
C ASN A 339 -6.89 33.87 -37.65
N TYR A 340 -7.12 34.46 -36.48
CA TYR A 340 -8.31 35.06 -35.90
C TYR A 340 -9.03 36.04 -36.85
N GLN A 341 -10.37 36.01 -36.89
CA GLN A 341 -11.27 37.09 -36.43
C GLN A 341 -12.71 36.92 -36.96
N ASP A 342 -13.66 37.12 -36.04
CA ASP A 342 -15.01 37.69 -36.17
C ASP A 342 -15.97 37.26 -37.31
N ARG A 343 -17.16 36.75 -36.93
CA ARG A 343 -18.44 37.50 -36.94
C ARG A 343 -19.67 36.58 -36.82
N LEU A 344 -20.36 36.76 -35.70
CA LEU A 344 -21.81 36.84 -35.48
C LEU A 344 -22.79 36.48 -36.62
N GLN A 345 -23.61 35.46 -36.33
CA GLN A 345 -25.09 35.45 -36.35
C GLN A 345 -25.89 35.20 -37.67
N PRO A 346 -27.14 34.68 -37.52
CA PRO A 346 -27.66 33.57 -38.31
C PRO A 346 -28.76 33.96 -39.32
N LYS A 347 -29.04 33.09 -40.30
CA LYS A 347 -30.26 33.15 -41.10
C LYS A 347 -31.01 31.82 -41.13
N THR A 348 -32.12 31.84 -40.40
CA THR A 348 -33.45 31.29 -40.69
C THR A 348 -33.67 30.63 -42.07
N GLY A 349 -34.37 29.50 -42.06
CA GLY A 349 -34.95 28.90 -43.27
C GLY A 349 -35.59 27.54 -43.05
N GLN A 350 -36.88 27.54 -42.67
CA GLN A 350 -37.74 26.36 -42.60
C GLN A 350 -37.93 25.71 -43.99
N SER A 351 -38.19 24.40 -44.00
CA SER A 351 -39.36 23.76 -44.65
C SER A 351 -39.07 22.50 -45.51
N LYS A 352 -39.51 21.36 -44.95
CA LYS A 352 -40.26 20.24 -45.57
C LYS A 352 -39.70 19.58 -46.85
N SER A 353 -39.43 18.27 -46.74
CA SER A 353 -40.28 17.27 -47.42
C SER A 353 -40.15 15.88 -46.78
N LYS A 354 -41.31 15.23 -46.58
CA LYS A 354 -41.45 13.82 -46.24
C LYS A 354 -41.28 12.99 -47.52
N LYS A 355 -40.46 11.95 -47.49
CA LYS A 355 -40.66 10.75 -48.30
C LYS A 355 -40.35 9.51 -47.46
N SER A 356 -41.34 8.63 -47.41
CA SER A 356 -41.34 7.32 -46.80
C SER A 356 -40.48 6.35 -47.60
N LEU A 357 -39.72 5.51 -46.91
CA LEU A 357 -39.43 4.15 -47.34
C LEU A 357 -39.34 3.27 -46.10
N ASN A 358 -40.26 2.32 -46.04
CA ASN A 358 -40.30 1.25 -45.04
C ASN A 358 -39.21 0.22 -45.34
N GLY A 359 -38.64 -0.31 -44.26
CA GLY A 359 -38.26 -1.71 -44.17
C GLY A 359 -36.83 -2.05 -44.56
N PHE A 360 -35.93 -2.06 -43.57
CA PHE A 360 -35.14 -3.26 -43.27
C PHE A 360 -34.78 -3.26 -41.78
N SER A 361 -35.18 -4.34 -41.13
CA SER A 361 -35.09 -4.60 -39.69
C SER A 361 -33.70 -5.08 -39.29
N HIS A 362 -33.03 -4.34 -38.41
CA HIS A 362 -32.09 -4.90 -37.45
C HIS A 362 -32.41 -4.36 -36.05
N ASN A 363 -33.15 -5.18 -35.31
CA ASN A 363 -33.32 -5.08 -33.87
C ASN A 363 -32.02 -5.51 -33.20
N ILE A 364 -31.23 -4.55 -32.72
CA ILE A 364 -30.48 -4.69 -31.48
C ILE A 364 -30.77 -3.41 -30.68
N LEU A 365 -31.31 -3.58 -29.47
CA LEU A 365 -31.80 -2.52 -28.59
C LEU A 365 -30.74 -1.43 -28.34
N LEU A 366 -30.94 -0.26 -28.92
CA LEU A 366 -30.43 1.00 -28.37
C LEU A 366 -31.33 2.18 -28.80
N PRO A 367 -32.49 2.38 -28.14
CA PRO A 367 -32.91 3.77 -27.97
C PRO A 367 -33.73 4.04 -26.70
N LYS A 368 -33.24 4.95 -25.82
CA LYS A 368 -34.03 5.98 -25.10
C LYS A 368 -33.25 6.76 -24.01
N ILE A 369 -32.00 7.15 -24.24
CA ILE A 369 -31.35 8.15 -23.35
C ILE A 369 -30.80 9.30 -24.17
N ILE A 370 -31.69 10.17 -24.65
CA ILE A 370 -31.37 11.59 -24.76
C ILE A 370 -31.91 12.21 -23.46
N LYS A 371 -31.12 12.11 -22.38
CA LYS A 371 -31.43 12.75 -21.10
C LYS A 371 -31.31 14.26 -21.31
N LYS A 372 -32.36 15.02 -21.00
CA LYS A 372 -32.30 16.48 -20.91
C LYS A 372 -31.29 16.81 -19.81
N LEU A 373 -30.10 17.27 -20.19
CA LEU A 373 -29.01 17.58 -19.26
C LEU A 373 -29.47 18.64 -18.27
N ARG A 374 -29.13 18.48 -16.99
CA ARG A 374 -29.49 19.41 -15.91
C ARG A 374 -28.26 20.19 -15.47
N ARG A 375 -28.41 21.50 -15.30
CA ARG A 375 -27.54 22.28 -14.41
C ARG A 375 -28.03 22.05 -12.99
N ILE A 376 -27.12 21.76 -12.08
CA ILE A 376 -27.43 21.50 -10.68
C ILE A 376 -27.09 22.76 -9.88
N GLU A 377 -28.05 23.27 -9.09
CA GLU A 377 -27.84 24.39 -8.15
C GLU A 377 -27.04 23.94 -6.93
N HIS A 378 -27.25 22.70 -6.43
CA HIS A 378 -26.50 22.11 -5.31
C HIS A 378 -25.98 20.71 -5.65
N TYR A 379 -24.66 20.58 -5.80
CA TYR A 379 -24.02 19.32 -6.18
C TYR A 379 -23.81 18.43 -4.95
N ASP A 380 -24.40 17.24 -4.97
CA ASP A 380 -24.18 16.17 -4.00
C ASP A 380 -23.98 14.84 -4.76
N ALA A 381 -22.76 14.30 -4.68
CA ALA A 381 -22.38 13.09 -5.41
C ALA A 381 -23.28 11.88 -5.10
N SER A 382 -23.81 11.79 -3.89
CA SER A 382 -24.67 10.68 -3.46
C SER A 382 -26.04 10.66 -4.13
N THR A 383 -26.49 11.81 -4.65
CA THR A 383 -27.84 11.97 -5.22
C THR A 383 -27.85 11.95 -6.75
N LEU A 384 -26.68 11.85 -7.38
CA LEU A 384 -26.52 11.96 -8.84
C LEU A 384 -27.13 10.77 -9.59
N VAL A 385 -27.23 9.61 -8.94
CA VAL A 385 -27.73 8.37 -9.52
C VAL A 385 -28.92 7.87 -8.70
N LYS A 386 -30.05 7.60 -9.38
CA LYS A 386 -31.34 7.38 -8.71
C LYS A 386 -31.66 5.94 -8.35
N ASN A 387 -30.99 4.97 -8.95
CA ASN A 387 -31.21 3.56 -8.69
C ASN A 387 -29.90 2.77 -8.74
N ALA A 388 -29.88 1.63 -8.03
CA ALA A 388 -28.69 0.80 -7.87
C ALA A 388 -28.17 0.22 -9.19
N ASN A 389 -29.06 -0.11 -10.12
CA ASN A 389 -28.67 -0.68 -11.43
C ASN A 389 -27.92 0.35 -12.29
N GLU A 390 -28.39 1.60 -12.34
CA GLU A 390 -27.69 2.70 -13.02
C GLU A 390 -26.31 2.93 -12.39
N LEU A 391 -26.22 2.83 -11.05
CA LEU A 391 -24.96 3.03 -10.33
C LEU A 391 -23.96 1.93 -10.64
N GLN A 392 -24.38 0.67 -10.65
CA GLN A 392 -23.52 -0.46 -11.02
C GLN A 392 -23.00 -0.31 -12.46
N VAL A 393 -23.86 0.06 -13.41
CA VAL A 393 -23.45 0.30 -14.81
C VAL A 393 -22.40 1.41 -14.92
N LEU A 394 -22.47 2.44 -14.07
CA LEU A 394 -21.44 3.50 -14.03
C LEU A 394 -20.13 3.02 -13.41
N ILE A 395 -20.20 2.19 -12.37
CA ILE A 395 -19.03 1.60 -11.72
C ILE A 395 -18.28 0.70 -12.72
N ASP A 396 -18.98 -0.23 -13.37
CA ASP A 396 -18.39 -1.13 -14.37
C ASP A 396 -17.74 -0.34 -15.50
N TYR A 397 -18.44 0.69 -15.99
CA TYR A 397 -17.89 1.60 -17.00
C TYR A 397 -16.62 2.33 -16.51
N ALA A 398 -16.60 2.80 -15.27
CA ALA A 398 -15.48 3.53 -14.70
C ALA A 398 -14.24 2.64 -14.57
N ILE A 399 -14.43 1.38 -14.16
CA ILE A 399 -13.39 0.36 -14.06
C ILE A 399 -12.78 0.09 -15.44
N ASP A 400 -13.62 -0.22 -16.44
CA ASP A 400 -13.17 -0.47 -17.82
C ASP A 400 -12.41 0.75 -18.40
N TRP A 401 -12.93 1.95 -18.13
CA TRP A 401 -12.28 3.18 -18.56
C TRP A 401 -10.92 3.36 -17.89
N ALA A 402 -10.81 3.08 -16.59
CA ALA A 402 -9.58 3.21 -15.83
C ALA A 402 -8.47 2.32 -16.41
N HIS A 403 -8.76 1.03 -16.65
CA HIS A 403 -7.84 0.12 -17.33
C HIS A 403 -7.47 0.61 -18.73
N SER A 404 -8.46 0.98 -19.53
CA SER A 404 -8.25 1.40 -20.92
C SER A 404 -7.47 2.71 -21.08
N ASN A 405 -7.36 3.52 -20.02
CA ASN A 405 -6.73 4.84 -20.05
C ASN A 405 -5.52 4.96 -19.10
N GLY A 406 -5.06 3.84 -18.54
CA GLY A 406 -3.87 3.78 -17.69
C GLY A 406 -4.04 4.45 -16.32
N LEU A 407 -5.27 4.53 -15.78
CA LEU A 407 -5.51 4.86 -14.37
C LEU A 407 -5.37 3.57 -13.54
N ILE A 408 -4.15 3.03 -13.53
CA ILE A 408 -3.84 1.69 -13.02
C ILE A 408 -2.58 1.72 -12.16
N LEU A 409 -2.47 0.71 -11.30
CA LEU A 409 -1.34 0.42 -10.43
C LEU A 409 -0.88 -1.02 -10.69
N ARG A 410 0.34 -1.36 -10.27
CA ARG A 410 0.70 -2.78 -10.14
C ARG A 410 -0.15 -3.40 -9.04
N THR A 411 -0.50 -4.68 -9.19
CA THR A 411 -1.22 -5.39 -8.13
C THR A 411 -0.30 -5.59 -6.91
N ARG A 412 -0.87 -5.57 -5.69
CA ARG A 412 -0.08 -5.73 -4.45
C ARG A 412 0.70 -7.04 -4.38
N GLY A 413 0.19 -8.10 -5.02
CA GLY A 413 0.88 -9.39 -5.10
C GLY A 413 2.03 -9.44 -6.12
N HIS A 414 2.16 -8.43 -6.99
CA HIS A 414 3.08 -8.45 -8.13
C HIS A 414 3.80 -7.11 -8.32
N LEU A 415 4.36 -6.55 -7.25
CA LEU A 415 5.00 -5.22 -7.27
C LEU A 415 6.26 -5.12 -8.15
N ASN A 416 6.85 -6.26 -8.52
CA ASN A 416 8.04 -6.37 -9.36
C ASN A 416 7.70 -6.46 -10.87
N THR A 417 6.46 -6.77 -11.24
CA THR A 417 6.08 -7.00 -12.64
C THR A 417 4.87 -6.18 -13.10
N SER A 418 4.81 -5.88 -14.41
CA SER A 418 3.74 -5.09 -15.04
C SER A 418 2.78 -5.93 -15.89
N ASP A 419 2.93 -7.26 -15.89
CA ASP A 419 2.06 -8.21 -16.60
C ASP A 419 0.61 -8.13 -16.11
N LEU A 420 0.43 -7.86 -14.81
CA LEU A 420 -0.86 -7.66 -14.18
C LEU A 420 -0.96 -6.24 -13.58
N ALA A 421 -2.10 -5.60 -13.81
CA ALA A 421 -2.41 -4.30 -13.26
C ALA A 421 -3.83 -4.28 -12.70
N GLU A 422 -4.05 -3.50 -11.65
CA GLU A 422 -5.36 -3.18 -11.10
C GLU A 422 -5.66 -1.70 -11.33
N PHE A 423 -6.94 -1.32 -11.44
CA PHE A 423 -7.28 0.10 -11.48
C PHE A 423 -6.90 0.77 -10.16
N ALA A 424 -6.40 2.00 -10.23
CA ALA A 424 -6.09 2.78 -9.02
C ALA A 424 -7.39 3.06 -8.25
N PRO A 425 -7.41 2.98 -6.91
CA PRO A 425 -8.63 3.21 -6.14
C PRO A 425 -9.10 4.67 -6.31
N PHE A 426 -10.39 4.88 -6.62
CA PHE A 426 -10.93 6.20 -6.95
C PHE A 426 -12.30 6.47 -6.32
N SER A 427 -12.62 7.76 -6.15
CA SER A 427 -14.00 8.21 -5.99
C SER A 427 -14.73 8.14 -7.33
N LEU A 428 -16.00 7.75 -7.34
CA LEU A 428 -16.77 7.63 -8.59
C LEU A 428 -17.06 9.02 -9.22
N PHE A 429 -17.24 10.02 -8.37
CA PHE A 429 -17.52 11.39 -8.75
C PHE A 429 -16.53 12.36 -8.07
N PRO A 430 -16.27 13.54 -8.64
CA PRO A 430 -15.41 14.53 -8.01
C PRO A 430 -16.04 15.06 -6.71
N THR A 431 -15.28 15.13 -5.62
CA THR A 431 -15.79 15.64 -4.31
C THR A 431 -15.86 17.17 -4.29
N PRO A 432 -16.92 17.78 -3.71
CA PRO A 432 -17.06 19.24 -3.70
C PRO A 432 -15.91 19.96 -2.98
N PHE A 433 -15.52 21.11 -3.51
CA PHE A 433 -14.49 21.95 -2.89
C PHE A 433 -14.74 23.44 -3.18
N PRO A 434 -14.62 24.35 -2.20
CA PRO A 434 -14.87 25.78 -2.45
C PRO A 434 -13.87 26.40 -3.42
N ARG A 435 -14.36 27.02 -4.50
CA ARG A 435 -13.52 27.64 -5.55
C ARG A 435 -12.55 28.68 -5.01
N LYS A 436 -13.02 29.54 -4.10
CA LYS A 436 -12.20 30.60 -3.48
C LYS A 436 -11.00 30.01 -2.75
N ILE A 437 -11.22 28.93 -1.99
CA ILE A 437 -10.17 28.25 -1.21
C ILE A 437 -9.23 27.45 -2.13
N PHE A 438 -9.76 26.81 -3.17
CA PHE A 438 -8.93 26.15 -4.18
C PHE A 438 -7.98 27.15 -4.86
N ASN A 439 -8.50 28.31 -5.27
CA ASN A 439 -7.68 29.37 -5.86
C ASN A 439 -6.66 29.94 -4.87
N GLN A 440 -6.99 30.03 -3.58
CA GLN A 440 -6.01 30.39 -2.54
C GLN A 440 -4.84 29.38 -2.51
N ALA A 441 -5.13 28.07 -2.59
CA ALA A 441 -4.10 27.03 -2.62
C ALA A 441 -3.21 27.11 -3.87
N LEU A 442 -3.80 27.36 -5.04
CA LEU A 442 -3.03 27.58 -6.28
C LEU A 442 -2.11 28.80 -6.16
N ASN A 443 -2.65 29.92 -5.66
CA ASN A 443 -1.96 31.21 -5.61
C ASN A 443 -0.80 31.26 -4.61
N VAL A 444 -0.77 30.38 -3.60
CA VAL A 444 0.33 30.31 -2.62
C VAL A 444 1.45 29.37 -3.06
N GLN A 445 1.21 28.46 -4.02
CA GLN A 445 2.16 27.42 -4.37
C GLN A 445 3.53 27.96 -4.81
N THR A 446 3.58 28.96 -5.70
CA THR A 446 4.86 29.52 -6.16
C THR A 446 5.62 30.24 -5.04
N ALA A 447 4.92 30.80 -4.06
CA ALA A 447 5.52 31.38 -2.86
C ALA A 447 6.11 30.28 -1.95
N MET A 448 5.38 29.17 -1.79
CA MET A 448 5.85 27.99 -1.05
C MET A 448 7.09 27.37 -1.70
N GLN A 449 7.12 27.29 -3.03
CA GLN A 449 8.29 26.80 -3.77
C GLN A 449 9.49 27.73 -3.54
N LEU A 450 9.30 29.04 -3.67
CA LEU A 450 10.36 30.03 -3.43
C LEU A 450 10.91 29.95 -1.99
N LEU A 451 10.03 29.79 -1.00
CA LEU A 451 10.42 29.62 0.40
C LEU A 451 11.35 28.42 0.56
N TYR A 452 10.93 27.23 0.13
CA TYR A 452 11.73 26.01 0.29
C TYR A 452 13.01 26.00 -0.56
N PHE A 453 13.01 26.66 -1.72
CA PHE A 453 14.25 26.92 -2.47
C PHE A 453 15.25 27.73 -1.64
N ARG A 454 14.81 28.83 -1.02
CA ARG A 454 15.70 29.68 -0.21
C ARG A 454 16.15 29.00 1.06
N ILE A 455 15.33 28.13 1.66
CA ILE A 455 15.73 27.28 2.78
C ILE A 455 16.86 26.33 2.35
N SER A 456 16.74 25.69 1.18
CA SER A 456 17.76 24.73 0.71
C SER A 456 19.15 25.36 0.50
N LYS A 457 19.21 26.68 0.28
CA LYS A 457 20.46 27.44 0.19
C LYS A 457 21.12 27.71 1.56
N ASP A 458 20.33 27.76 2.63
CA ASP A 458 20.82 28.08 3.98
C ASP A 458 21.25 26.79 4.71
N PHE A 459 22.41 26.27 4.32
CA PHE A 459 22.89 24.98 4.84
C PHE A 459 23.15 25.00 6.35
N GLU A 460 23.66 26.11 6.90
CA GLU A 460 23.86 26.27 8.34
C GLU A 460 22.55 26.24 9.13
N PHE A 461 21.48 26.83 8.56
CA PHE A 461 20.15 26.67 9.13
C PHE A 461 19.69 25.21 9.12
N LEU A 462 19.88 24.49 8.00
CA LEU A 462 19.52 23.06 7.92
C LEU A 462 20.29 22.23 8.95
N LYS A 463 21.59 22.47 9.13
CA LYS A 463 22.40 21.82 10.18
C LYS A 463 21.86 22.11 11.57
N THR A 464 21.59 23.38 11.86
CA THR A 464 21.07 23.82 13.16
C THR A 464 19.73 23.16 13.48
N VAL A 465 18.80 23.07 12.52
CA VAL A 465 17.48 22.47 12.74
C VAL A 465 17.56 20.95 12.93
N HIS A 466 18.51 20.27 12.27
CA HIS A 466 18.63 18.82 12.33
C HIS A 466 19.65 18.29 13.35
N GLN A 467 20.39 19.15 14.04
CA GLN A 467 21.49 18.77 14.96
C GLN A 467 21.09 17.78 16.06
N ASP A 468 19.84 17.81 16.50
CA ASP A 468 19.33 16.90 17.53
C ASP A 468 18.74 15.64 16.92
N ILE A 469 18.17 15.72 15.72
CA ILE A 469 17.56 14.60 14.99
C ILE A 469 18.64 13.61 14.52
N ILE A 470 19.80 14.10 14.07
CA ILE A 470 20.90 13.22 13.62
C ILE A 470 21.48 12.33 14.75
N LYS A 471 21.12 12.60 16.02
CA LYS A 471 21.56 11.78 17.17
C LYS A 471 20.78 10.47 17.27
N THR A 472 19.57 10.42 16.69
CA THR A 472 18.60 9.31 16.79
C THR A 472 18.26 8.74 15.42
N ASP A 473 18.04 9.59 14.41
CA ASP A 473 17.71 9.19 13.05
C ASP A 473 18.97 9.00 12.19
N LYS A 474 19.34 7.74 11.97
CA LYS A 474 20.50 7.34 11.14
C LYS A 474 20.38 7.81 9.69
N VAL A 475 19.17 7.88 9.14
CA VAL A 475 18.95 8.25 7.73
C VAL A 475 19.20 9.75 7.55
N VAL A 476 18.62 10.57 8.43
CA VAL A 476 18.86 12.02 8.45
C VAL A 476 20.33 12.32 8.70
N LYS A 477 20.98 11.56 9.59
CA LYS A 477 22.44 11.64 9.82
C LYS A 477 23.24 11.37 8.56
N ASN A 478 23.05 10.21 7.93
CA ASN A 478 23.79 9.83 6.72
C ASN A 478 23.57 10.82 5.57
N PHE A 479 22.35 11.33 5.42
CA PHE A 479 22.06 12.36 4.41
C PHE A 479 22.72 13.70 4.73
N MET A 480 22.77 14.11 6.00
CA MET A 480 23.52 15.29 6.41
C MET A 480 25.00 15.14 6.08
N GLU A 481 25.61 13.99 6.38
CA GLU A 481 27.02 13.70 6.06
C GLU A 481 27.30 13.77 4.55
N ILE A 482 26.39 13.25 3.71
CA ILE A 482 26.50 13.39 2.25
C ILE A 482 26.45 14.86 1.83
N VAL A 483 25.52 15.65 2.38
CA VAL A 483 25.40 17.07 2.03
C VAL A 483 26.63 17.84 2.52
N GLU A 484 27.12 17.59 3.74
CA GLU A 484 28.36 18.18 4.27
C GLU A 484 29.53 17.91 3.32
N LYS A 485 29.67 16.66 2.86
CA LYS A 485 30.71 16.29 1.90
C LYS A 485 30.63 17.06 0.59
N VAL A 486 29.43 17.28 0.05
CA VAL A 486 29.22 18.10 -1.17
C VAL A 486 29.60 19.56 -0.93
N TYR A 487 29.26 20.12 0.24
CA TYR A 487 29.63 21.51 0.58
C TYR A 487 31.14 21.68 0.81
N GLU A 488 31.79 20.69 1.42
CA GLU A 488 33.25 20.66 1.63
C GLU A 488 34.04 20.61 0.31
N GLU A 489 33.57 19.82 -0.65
CA GLU A 489 34.18 19.72 -1.99
C GLU A 489 33.86 20.92 -2.89
N GLY A 490 32.78 21.63 -2.56
CA GLY A 490 32.22 22.69 -3.38
C GLY A 490 31.11 22.17 -4.29
N ILE A 491 30.09 23.00 -4.51
CA ILE A 491 28.92 22.63 -5.32
C ILE A 491 29.31 22.60 -6.80
N HIS A 492 29.55 21.40 -7.34
CA HIS A 492 29.90 21.19 -8.75
C HIS A 492 28.73 21.44 -9.73
N GLN A 493 27.49 21.31 -9.28
CA GLN A 493 26.29 21.64 -10.07
C GLN A 493 25.35 22.56 -9.28
N PRO A 494 25.36 23.86 -9.54
CA PRO A 494 24.51 24.81 -8.83
C PRO A 494 23.06 24.83 -9.34
N ILE A 495 22.80 24.37 -10.56
CA ILE A 495 21.43 24.28 -11.09
C ILE A 495 20.74 23.06 -10.50
N THR A 496 19.58 23.29 -9.88
CA THR A 496 18.75 22.24 -9.28
C THR A 496 17.30 22.45 -9.69
N LEU A 497 16.61 21.34 -9.94
CA LEU A 497 15.18 21.30 -10.20
C LEU A 497 14.53 20.67 -8.99
N PHE A 498 13.41 21.18 -8.53
CA PHE A 498 12.60 20.41 -7.61
C PHE A 498 11.13 20.47 -7.95
N PHE A 499 10.45 19.37 -7.65
CA PHE A 499 9.02 19.27 -7.68
C PHE A 499 8.52 19.31 -6.25
N GLN A 500 7.45 20.05 -6.03
CA GLN A 500 6.84 20.19 -4.71
C GLN A 500 5.35 19.86 -4.82
N ARG A 501 4.83 19.14 -3.82
CA ARG A 501 3.39 19.02 -3.60
C ARG A 501 3.03 19.49 -2.20
N SER A 502 2.28 20.59 -2.12
CA SER A 502 1.76 21.09 -0.84
C SER A 502 0.36 20.56 -0.63
N ASP A 503 0.17 19.80 0.45
CA ASP A 503 -1.10 19.15 0.78
C ASP A 503 -1.87 19.98 1.81
N TYR A 504 -3.15 20.17 1.59
CA TYR A 504 -4.04 21.05 2.36
C TYR A 504 -5.34 20.33 2.72
N MET A 505 -5.94 20.72 3.85
CA MET A 505 -7.29 20.36 4.25
C MET A 505 -8.10 21.62 4.52
N LEU A 506 -9.42 21.52 4.36
CA LEU A 506 -10.34 22.51 4.93
C LEU A 506 -10.33 22.33 6.46
N HIS A 507 -10.37 23.43 7.19
CA HIS A 507 -10.45 23.42 8.66
C HIS A 507 -11.57 24.34 9.12
N SER A 508 -12.51 23.80 9.91
CA SER A 508 -13.61 24.57 10.49
C SER A 508 -13.12 25.58 11.53
N THR A 509 -13.34 26.88 11.30
CA THR A 509 -12.93 27.99 12.18
C THR A 509 -14.00 28.35 13.23
N LYS A 510 -15.21 27.81 13.12
CA LYS A 510 -16.31 27.96 14.08
C LYS A 510 -17.03 26.60 14.28
N ASN A 511 -17.88 26.51 15.30
CA ASN A 511 -18.69 25.31 15.58
C ASN A 511 -19.92 25.16 14.68
N ASP A 512 -20.03 25.93 13.59
CA ASP A 512 -21.16 25.88 12.64
C ASP A 512 -20.65 25.50 11.25
N GLN A 513 -21.41 24.66 10.54
CA GLN A 513 -21.07 24.03 9.26
C GLN A 513 -21.28 24.95 8.04
N SER A 514 -21.53 26.26 8.24
CA SER A 514 -21.63 27.19 7.12
C SER A 514 -20.32 27.25 6.32
N GLU A 515 -20.43 27.34 4.98
CA GLU A 515 -19.27 27.24 4.09
C GLU A 515 -18.25 28.36 4.27
N ASP A 516 -18.67 29.51 4.80
CA ASP A 516 -17.83 30.65 5.17
C ASP A 516 -16.91 30.41 6.39
N ASN A 517 -17.13 29.31 7.12
CA ASN A 517 -16.36 28.98 8.32
C ASN A 517 -15.19 28.02 8.04
N TYR A 518 -14.76 27.84 6.80
CA TYR A 518 -13.62 26.97 6.48
C TYR A 518 -12.40 27.76 6.03
N ALA A 519 -11.23 27.43 6.60
CA ALA A 519 -9.94 27.97 6.18
C ALA A 519 -9.09 26.88 5.51
N LEU A 520 -8.23 27.29 4.57
CA LEU A 520 -7.19 26.44 4.01
C LEU A 520 -6.09 26.22 5.05
N LYS A 521 -5.82 24.97 5.42
CA LYS A 521 -4.72 24.62 6.32
C LYS A 521 -3.81 23.57 5.72
N GLN A 522 -2.52 23.87 5.69
CA GLN A 522 -1.49 23.01 5.15
C GLN A 522 -1.24 21.83 6.10
N ILE A 523 -1.24 20.63 5.56
CA ILE A 523 -0.99 19.37 6.25
C ILE A 523 0.49 19.05 6.25
N GLU A 524 1.09 19.15 5.07
CA GLU A 524 2.48 18.81 4.80
C GLU A 524 2.96 19.42 3.47
N VAL A 525 4.28 19.43 3.30
CA VAL A 525 4.96 19.77 2.05
C VAL A 525 5.79 18.55 1.66
N ASN A 526 5.57 18.04 0.46
CA ASN A 526 6.30 16.90 -0.08
C ASN A 526 7.29 17.39 -1.13
N GLY A 527 8.53 16.88 -1.11
CA GLY A 527 9.59 17.33 -2.01
C GLY A 527 10.57 16.27 -2.51
N SER A 528 10.60 15.05 -1.95
CA SER A 528 11.63 14.04 -2.30
C SER A 528 11.28 13.18 -3.52
N ALA A 529 10.14 12.49 -3.46
CA ALA A 529 9.62 11.60 -4.49
C ALA A 529 8.08 11.71 -4.54
N LEU A 530 7.58 12.45 -5.52
CA LEU A 530 6.15 12.73 -5.64
C LEU A 530 5.44 11.65 -6.45
N GLY A 531 4.54 10.90 -5.80
CA GLY A 531 3.60 10.03 -6.49
C GLY A 531 2.37 10.77 -7.05
N GLY A 532 1.74 10.19 -8.06
CA GLY A 532 0.41 10.53 -8.57
C GLY A 532 0.37 11.53 -9.71
N ALA A 533 1.48 12.18 -10.05
CA ALA A 533 1.51 13.20 -11.10
C ALA A 533 1.15 12.65 -12.49
N GLY A 534 1.39 11.37 -12.75
CA GLY A 534 0.99 10.64 -13.95
C GLY A 534 -0.46 10.11 -13.91
N LEU A 535 -1.10 10.03 -12.75
CA LEU A 535 -2.47 9.52 -12.59
C LEU A 535 -3.55 10.61 -12.63
N VAL A 536 -3.25 11.82 -12.15
CA VAL A 536 -4.28 12.84 -11.90
C VAL A 536 -4.94 13.41 -13.15
N SER A 537 -4.22 13.50 -14.27
CA SER A 537 -4.81 13.87 -15.57
C SER A 537 -5.85 12.83 -16.05
N ARG A 538 -5.69 11.57 -15.64
CA ARG A 538 -6.61 10.46 -15.95
C ARG A 538 -7.86 10.50 -15.08
N VAL A 539 -7.73 10.62 -13.75
CA VAL A 539 -8.92 10.72 -12.87
C VAL A 539 -9.77 11.97 -13.19
N THR A 540 -9.13 13.08 -13.58
CA THR A 540 -9.83 14.30 -14.05
C THR A 540 -10.69 14.01 -15.29
N ARG A 541 -10.17 13.24 -16.24
CA ARG A 541 -10.92 12.82 -17.43
C ARG A 541 -12.03 11.81 -17.08
N LEU A 542 -11.77 10.87 -16.16
CA LEU A 542 -12.78 9.94 -15.67
C LEU A 542 -13.96 10.69 -15.06
N HIS A 543 -13.71 11.59 -14.11
CA HIS A 543 -14.75 12.37 -13.42
C HIS A 543 -15.60 13.20 -14.36
N ARG A 544 -14.99 13.90 -15.34
CA ARG A 544 -15.75 14.61 -16.37
C ARG A 544 -16.68 13.68 -17.18
N ARG A 545 -16.24 12.45 -17.44
CA ARG A 545 -17.09 11.45 -18.11
C ARG A 545 -18.19 10.93 -17.20
N MET A 546 -17.91 10.71 -15.91
CA MET A 546 -18.90 10.22 -14.95
C MET A 546 -20.01 11.24 -14.75
N LEU A 547 -19.68 12.52 -14.60
CA LEU A 547 -20.65 13.63 -14.56
C LEU A 547 -21.56 13.62 -15.81
N LYS A 548 -20.96 13.56 -17.01
CA LYS A 548 -21.71 13.52 -18.27
C LYS A 548 -22.66 12.32 -18.34
N LYS A 549 -22.21 11.13 -17.89
CA LYS A 549 -23.03 9.91 -17.89
C LYS A 549 -24.15 9.93 -16.86
N ALA A 550 -23.94 10.57 -15.71
CA ALA A 550 -25.00 10.84 -14.74
C ALA A 550 -26.06 11.82 -15.30
N GLY A 551 -25.73 12.55 -16.38
CA GLY A 551 -26.60 13.52 -17.04
C GLY A 551 -26.39 14.95 -16.54
N ILE A 552 -25.22 15.22 -15.97
CA ILE A 552 -24.83 16.51 -15.43
C ILE A 552 -23.96 17.21 -16.46
N GLU A 553 -24.40 18.40 -16.86
CA GLU A 553 -23.58 19.27 -17.70
C GLU A 553 -22.86 20.26 -16.80
N THR A 554 -21.55 20.06 -16.68
CA THR A 554 -20.70 20.88 -15.83
C THR A 554 -19.68 21.64 -16.68
N PRO A 555 -19.52 22.96 -16.49
CA PRO A 555 -18.42 23.70 -17.07
C PRO A 555 -17.06 23.07 -16.71
N LYS A 556 -16.10 23.11 -17.65
CA LYS A 556 -14.74 22.65 -17.35
C LYS A 556 -14.11 23.36 -16.15
N SER A 557 -14.55 24.58 -15.83
CA SER A 557 -14.07 25.34 -14.66
C SER A 557 -14.46 24.73 -13.32
N ASN A 558 -15.47 23.85 -13.23
CA ASN A 558 -15.80 23.18 -11.97
C ASN A 558 -14.97 21.91 -11.75
N VAL A 559 -14.43 21.27 -12.79
CA VAL A 559 -13.47 20.17 -12.64
C VAL A 559 -12.20 20.59 -13.37
N PRO A 560 -11.27 21.32 -12.71
CA PRO A 560 -10.17 22.02 -13.36
C PRO A 560 -9.26 21.09 -14.18
N ASP A 561 -8.59 21.65 -15.19
CA ASP A 561 -7.59 20.91 -15.95
C ASP A 561 -6.38 20.53 -15.08
N ASN A 562 -5.73 19.43 -15.44
CA ASN A 562 -4.67 18.85 -14.65
C ASN A 562 -3.57 18.31 -15.56
N GLY A 563 -2.43 19.00 -15.56
CA GLY A 563 -1.28 18.74 -16.43
C GLY A 563 0.01 18.56 -15.65
N SER A 564 -0.04 17.92 -14.47
CA SER A 564 1.15 17.68 -13.64
C SER A 564 2.21 16.85 -14.36
N ASP A 565 1.81 15.82 -15.10
CA ASP A 565 2.69 15.00 -15.95
C ASP A 565 3.40 15.86 -17.02
N VAL A 566 2.64 16.70 -17.73
CA VAL A 566 3.17 17.62 -18.75
C VAL A 566 4.13 18.65 -18.14
N MET A 567 3.80 19.21 -16.98
CA MET A 567 4.65 20.16 -16.26
C MET A 567 5.95 19.49 -15.80
N THR A 568 5.88 18.28 -15.25
CA THR A 568 7.06 17.50 -14.87
C THR A 568 7.96 17.22 -16.07
N ALA A 569 7.40 16.73 -17.17
CA ALA A 569 8.14 16.47 -18.41
C ALA A 569 8.82 17.73 -18.96
N LYS A 570 8.12 18.86 -19.04
CA LYS A 570 8.68 20.13 -19.52
C LYS A 570 9.79 20.67 -18.63
N ALA A 571 9.63 20.57 -17.31
CA ALA A 571 10.64 21.04 -16.38
C ALA A 571 11.91 20.17 -16.44
N LEU A 572 11.77 18.84 -16.56
CA LEU A 572 12.89 17.92 -16.79
C LEU A 572 13.62 18.22 -18.10
N PHE A 573 12.86 18.46 -19.18
CA PHE A 573 13.45 18.78 -20.48
C PHE A 573 14.18 20.13 -20.45
N HIS A 574 13.61 21.14 -19.79
CA HIS A 574 14.28 22.42 -19.59
C HIS A 574 15.58 22.29 -18.78
N ALA A 575 15.57 21.48 -17.71
CA ALA A 575 16.78 21.19 -16.94
C ALA A 575 17.85 20.51 -17.81
N TRP A 576 17.47 19.52 -18.62
CA TRP A 576 18.39 18.86 -19.55
C TRP A 576 18.96 19.85 -20.58
N GLN A 577 18.14 20.76 -21.13
CA GLN A 577 18.60 21.79 -22.06
C GLN A 577 19.63 22.73 -21.43
N LEU A 578 19.46 23.10 -20.16
CA LEU A 578 20.42 23.95 -19.43
C LEU A 578 21.76 23.25 -19.15
N PHE A 579 21.79 21.93 -19.14
CA PHE A 579 23.04 21.18 -19.00
C PHE A 579 23.93 21.29 -20.24
N ASP A 580 23.34 21.64 -21.40
CA ASP A 580 24.02 22.00 -22.65
C ASP A 580 25.00 20.92 -23.18
N LYS A 581 24.56 19.66 -23.13
CA LYS A 581 25.31 18.53 -23.70
C LYS A 581 24.38 17.58 -24.47
N ALA A 582 24.49 17.61 -25.79
CA ALA A 582 23.53 16.96 -26.70
C ALA A 582 23.48 15.42 -26.59
N ASP A 583 24.59 14.77 -26.22
CA ASP A 583 24.69 13.31 -26.06
C ASP A 583 24.41 12.82 -24.63
N ALA A 584 24.10 13.73 -23.71
CA ALA A 584 23.86 13.39 -22.31
C ALA A 584 22.49 12.74 -22.09
N VAL A 585 22.43 11.77 -21.19
CA VAL A 585 21.21 11.02 -20.85
C VAL A 585 20.46 11.67 -19.68
N LEU A 586 19.17 11.35 -19.56
CA LEU A 586 18.39 11.64 -18.36
C LEU A 586 18.18 10.34 -17.57
N LEU A 587 18.60 10.32 -16.31
CA LEU A 587 18.43 9.19 -15.40
C LEU A 587 17.11 9.31 -14.62
N PHE A 588 16.19 8.38 -14.84
CA PHE A 588 15.06 8.11 -13.94
C PHE A 588 15.55 7.17 -12.84
N LEU A 589 15.78 7.72 -11.64
CA LEU A 589 16.14 6.94 -10.47
C LEU A 589 14.86 6.45 -9.77
N VAL A 590 14.59 5.15 -9.86
CA VAL A 590 13.33 4.52 -9.46
C VAL A 590 13.57 3.32 -8.54
N ASP A 591 12.57 2.91 -7.77
CA ASP A 591 12.59 1.58 -7.16
C ASP A 591 12.13 0.56 -8.21
N THR A 592 12.99 -0.39 -8.59
CA THR A 592 12.65 -1.39 -9.62
C THR A 592 12.18 -2.71 -9.05
N ASN A 593 12.35 -2.95 -7.74
CA ASN A 593 12.13 -4.27 -7.16
C ASN A 593 10.73 -4.41 -6.59
N ALA A 594 10.15 -3.32 -6.06
CA ALA A 594 8.76 -3.31 -5.59
C ALA A 594 8.15 -1.91 -5.74
N ASP A 595 7.40 -1.67 -6.82
CA ASP A 595 6.84 -0.35 -7.11
C ASP A 595 5.39 -0.38 -7.58
N ILE A 596 4.47 -0.12 -6.65
CA ILE A 596 3.04 -0.01 -6.95
C ILE A 596 2.72 1.12 -7.94
N LEU A 597 3.56 2.18 -7.98
CA LEU A 597 3.41 3.38 -8.80
C LEU A 597 4.18 3.29 -10.14
N GLN A 598 4.61 2.10 -10.56
CA GLN A 598 5.38 1.94 -11.80
C GLN A 598 4.71 2.59 -13.02
N PHE A 599 3.37 2.47 -13.15
CA PHE A 599 2.63 3.07 -14.26
C PHE A 599 2.54 4.59 -14.16
N ASP A 600 2.42 5.16 -12.96
CA ASP A 600 2.49 6.60 -12.71
C ASP A 600 3.83 7.17 -13.19
N ARG A 601 4.93 6.52 -12.81
CA ARG A 601 6.30 6.90 -13.20
C ARG A 601 6.55 6.73 -14.70
N ARG A 602 6.01 5.67 -15.32
CA ARG A 602 6.10 5.45 -16.78
C ARG A 602 5.31 6.48 -17.57
N ASN A 603 4.14 6.88 -17.08
CA ASN A 603 3.35 7.94 -17.72
C ASN A 603 4.13 9.27 -17.78
N ILE A 604 4.87 9.62 -16.74
CA ILE A 604 5.75 10.80 -16.74
C ILE A 604 6.87 10.64 -17.78
N GLN A 605 7.48 9.45 -17.86
CA GLN A 605 8.52 9.17 -18.87
C GLN A 605 8.00 9.30 -20.30
N TYR A 606 6.85 8.69 -20.64
CA TYR A 606 6.28 8.79 -21.98
C TYR A 606 5.92 10.22 -22.35
N GLU A 607 5.46 11.01 -21.37
CA GLU A 607 5.20 12.42 -21.56
C GLU A 607 6.50 13.22 -21.75
N PHE A 608 7.58 12.85 -21.06
CA PHE A 608 8.92 13.41 -21.28
C PHE A 608 9.44 13.10 -22.69
N GLU A 609 9.41 11.84 -23.13
CA GLU A 609 9.78 11.41 -24.49
C GLU A 609 9.00 12.20 -25.55
N ARG A 610 7.68 12.37 -25.35
CA ARG A 610 6.83 13.18 -26.22
C ARG A 610 7.22 14.66 -26.24
N VAL A 611 7.54 15.26 -25.10
CA VAL A 611 7.91 16.68 -24.98
C VAL A 611 9.31 16.93 -25.55
N SER A 612 10.25 16.02 -25.32
CA SER A 612 11.62 16.07 -25.86
C SER A 612 11.68 15.67 -27.33
N LYS A 613 10.60 15.11 -27.89
CA LYS A 613 10.54 14.55 -29.25
C LYS A 613 11.57 13.44 -29.46
N ASP A 614 11.73 12.59 -28.47
CA ASP A 614 12.67 11.46 -28.46
C ASP A 614 14.14 11.88 -28.69
N GLN A 615 14.48 13.14 -28.41
CA GLN A 615 15.86 13.66 -28.55
C GLN A 615 16.77 13.28 -27.38
N VAL A 616 16.19 12.80 -26.27
CA VAL A 616 16.91 12.56 -25.02
C VAL A 616 16.72 11.10 -24.62
N ASP A 617 17.83 10.38 -24.52
CA ASP A 617 17.82 9.00 -24.04
C ASP A 617 17.53 8.95 -22.54
N VAL A 618 16.55 8.13 -22.16
CA VAL A 618 16.16 7.90 -20.77
C VAL A 618 16.74 6.59 -20.27
N VAL A 619 17.57 6.69 -19.22
CA VAL A 619 18.10 5.53 -18.49
C VAL A 619 17.29 5.35 -17.22
N ARG A 620 16.91 4.11 -16.86
CA ARG A 620 16.20 3.81 -15.61
C ARG A 620 17.07 2.90 -14.75
N LEU A 621 17.38 3.33 -13.54
CA LEU A 621 18.14 2.55 -12.56
C LEU A 621 17.52 2.69 -11.17
N ASN A 622 17.72 1.69 -10.33
CA ASN A 622 17.63 1.84 -8.88
C ASN A 622 18.99 2.21 -8.28
N LEU A 623 19.04 2.59 -7.01
CA LEU A 623 20.27 2.97 -6.32
C LEU A 623 21.31 1.84 -6.30
N MET A 624 20.89 0.60 -6.09
CA MET A 624 21.78 -0.56 -6.13
C MET A 624 22.45 -0.71 -7.50
N GLN A 625 21.70 -0.60 -8.59
CA GLN A 625 22.21 -0.67 -9.96
C GLN A 625 23.14 0.49 -10.28
N CYS A 626 22.90 1.68 -9.72
CA CYS A 626 23.79 2.82 -9.88
C CYS A 626 25.22 2.52 -9.42
N THR A 627 25.42 1.70 -8.38
CA THR A 627 26.78 1.33 -7.92
C THR A 627 27.62 0.59 -8.96
N ALA A 628 26.97 -0.16 -9.86
CA ALA A 628 27.64 -0.93 -10.90
C ALA A 628 27.60 -0.24 -12.28
N LYS A 629 26.59 0.61 -12.53
CA LYS A 629 26.31 1.18 -13.85
C LYS A 629 26.65 2.65 -14.00
N LEU A 630 26.95 3.34 -12.90
CA LEU A 630 27.38 4.73 -12.91
C LEU A 630 28.78 4.85 -12.32
N MET A 631 29.52 5.84 -12.80
CA MET A 631 30.78 6.26 -12.22
C MET A 631 30.83 7.79 -12.14
N LEU A 632 31.57 8.29 -11.14
CA LEU A 632 31.91 9.70 -11.02
C LEU A 632 33.33 9.90 -11.56
N ASP A 633 33.46 10.76 -12.56
CA ASP A 633 34.76 11.16 -13.11
C ASP A 633 35.55 11.95 -12.04
N PRO A 634 36.76 11.53 -11.67
CA PRO A 634 37.51 12.16 -10.59
C PRO A 634 38.11 13.52 -10.98
N VAL A 635 38.08 13.89 -12.26
CA VAL A 635 38.68 15.15 -12.76
C VAL A 635 37.60 16.22 -12.94
N ASP A 636 36.54 15.90 -13.69
CA ASP A 636 35.49 16.88 -14.02
C ASP A 636 34.19 16.69 -13.22
N PHE A 637 34.13 15.69 -12.33
CA PHE A 637 32.97 15.34 -11.51
C PHE A 637 31.71 14.99 -12.34
N SER A 638 31.84 14.68 -13.62
CA SER A 638 30.70 14.22 -14.41
C SER A 638 30.26 12.82 -13.99
N LEU A 639 28.93 12.65 -13.88
CA LEU A 639 28.32 11.34 -13.69
C LEU A 639 28.22 10.67 -15.06
N ARG A 640 28.80 9.48 -15.22
CA ARG A 640 28.84 8.77 -16.51
C ARG A 640 28.28 7.36 -16.39
N LEU A 641 27.68 6.89 -17.48
CA LEU A 641 27.34 5.48 -17.66
C LEU A 641 28.63 4.66 -17.80
N VAL A 642 28.72 3.53 -17.10
CA VAL A 642 29.88 2.64 -17.19
C VAL A 642 29.99 1.97 -18.57
N ASP A 643 28.86 1.64 -19.18
CA ASP A 643 28.80 0.85 -20.40
C ASP A 643 29.33 1.60 -21.64
N ASP A 644 29.07 2.90 -21.75
CA ASP A 644 29.39 3.70 -22.95
C ASP A 644 30.01 5.09 -22.67
N GLY A 645 30.22 5.45 -21.40
CA GLY A 645 30.86 6.70 -20.99
C GLY A 645 30.01 7.97 -21.17
N ARG A 646 28.76 7.86 -21.63
CA ARG A 646 27.88 9.03 -21.79
C ARG A 646 27.58 9.69 -20.45
N VAL A 647 27.49 11.01 -20.47
CA VAL A 647 27.24 11.81 -19.27
C VAL A 647 25.76 11.78 -18.92
N VAL A 648 25.44 11.75 -17.63
CA VAL A 648 24.09 11.93 -17.09
C VAL A 648 23.88 13.43 -16.83
N ALA A 649 22.99 14.06 -17.59
CA ALA A 649 22.69 15.49 -17.45
C ALA A 649 21.75 15.77 -16.27
N VAL A 650 20.72 14.94 -16.10
CA VAL A 650 19.68 15.12 -15.08
C VAL A 650 19.43 13.79 -14.37
N VAL A 651 19.38 13.82 -13.04
CA VAL A 651 18.93 12.69 -12.21
C VAL A 651 17.57 13.02 -11.63
N PHE A 652 16.52 12.43 -12.19
CA PHE A 652 15.16 12.53 -11.70
C PHE A 652 14.90 11.47 -10.62
N ASN A 653 14.92 11.91 -9.36
CA ASN A 653 14.73 11.04 -8.21
C ASN A 653 13.24 10.76 -7.98
N GLN A 654 12.88 9.48 -8.00
CA GLN A 654 11.55 8.95 -7.69
C GLN A 654 11.59 7.93 -6.54
N VAL A 655 12.74 7.84 -5.85
CA VAL A 655 12.94 7.01 -4.66
C VAL A 655 12.77 7.88 -3.42
N LEU A 656 11.98 7.41 -2.45
CA LEU A 656 11.77 8.12 -1.18
C LEU A 656 13.12 8.38 -0.50
N MET A 657 13.32 9.60 0.02
CA MET A 657 14.53 9.95 0.76
C MET A 657 14.28 9.91 2.27
N LEU A 658 13.69 10.96 2.84
CA LEU A 658 13.38 11.00 4.27
C LEU A 658 12.37 9.89 4.62
N GLY A 659 12.62 9.12 5.68
CA GLY A 659 11.80 7.96 6.05
C GLY A 659 12.02 6.69 5.21
N SER A 660 13.06 6.65 4.36
CA SER A 660 13.56 5.42 3.73
C SER A 660 14.47 4.63 4.67
N SER A 661 15.00 3.49 4.23
CA SER A 661 16.00 2.72 4.97
C SER A 661 17.06 2.19 3.99
N PRO A 662 17.89 3.08 3.42
CA PRO A 662 18.84 2.71 2.38
C PRO A 662 19.97 1.87 2.96
N SER A 663 20.42 0.88 2.20
CA SER A 663 21.64 0.13 2.49
C SER A 663 22.89 1.00 2.28
N HIS A 664 24.04 0.55 2.80
CA HIS A 664 25.32 1.23 2.60
C HIS A 664 25.66 1.45 1.12
N MET A 665 25.40 0.46 0.27
CA MET A 665 25.62 0.57 -1.18
C MET A 665 24.72 1.64 -1.83
N GLU A 666 23.48 1.77 -1.35
CA GLU A 666 22.57 2.81 -1.84
C GLU A 666 22.98 4.21 -1.38
N LEU A 667 23.55 4.32 -0.17
CA LEU A 667 24.15 5.56 0.33
C LEU A 667 25.40 5.94 -0.49
N ASP A 668 26.23 4.98 -0.87
CA ASP A 668 27.40 5.23 -1.73
C ASP A 668 26.96 5.72 -3.12
N ALA A 669 25.95 5.07 -3.71
CA ALA A 669 25.36 5.54 -4.96
C ALA A 669 24.77 6.96 -4.84
N ARG A 670 24.10 7.26 -3.71
CA ARG A 670 23.57 8.59 -3.43
C ARG A 670 24.69 9.62 -3.34
N LEU A 671 25.74 9.33 -2.57
CA LEU A 671 26.91 10.19 -2.44
C LEU A 671 27.55 10.48 -3.79
N MET A 672 27.74 9.45 -4.61
CA MET A 672 28.27 9.58 -5.98
C MET A 672 27.41 10.51 -6.85
N ILE A 673 26.09 10.35 -6.80
CA ILE A 673 25.14 11.20 -7.54
C ILE A 673 25.20 12.64 -7.04
N GLU A 674 25.14 12.85 -5.72
CA GLU A 674 25.08 14.19 -5.12
C GLU A 674 26.35 15.01 -5.37
N ARG A 675 27.53 14.37 -5.40
CA ARG A 675 28.82 15.01 -5.73
C ARG A 675 28.97 15.38 -7.20
N SER A 676 28.17 14.80 -8.09
CA SER A 676 28.36 14.95 -9.53
C SER A 676 27.91 16.30 -10.12
N THR A 677 28.31 16.56 -11.36
CA THR A 677 27.81 17.71 -12.14
C THR A 677 26.38 17.53 -12.66
N ALA A 678 25.74 16.36 -12.51
CA ALA A 678 24.37 16.16 -12.97
C ALA A 678 23.38 17.08 -12.20
N ILE A 679 22.39 17.63 -12.91
CA ILE A 679 21.30 18.40 -12.28
C ILE A 679 20.39 17.43 -11.54
N LYS A 680 20.25 17.61 -10.23
CA LYS A 680 19.42 16.73 -9.41
C LYS A 680 17.99 17.24 -9.38
N ALA A 681 17.03 16.33 -9.47
CA ALA A 681 15.61 16.59 -9.47
C ALA A 681 14.85 15.70 -8.45
N PRO A 682 14.85 16.04 -7.15
CA PRO A 682 15.62 17.09 -6.48
C PRO A 682 17.02 16.65 -6.02
N SER A 683 17.85 17.62 -5.61
CA SER A 683 19.06 17.40 -4.79
C SER A 683 18.74 17.00 -3.35
N LEU A 684 19.64 16.27 -2.70
CA LEU A 684 19.47 15.83 -1.30
C LEU A 684 19.34 16.99 -0.30
N VAL A 685 20.02 18.13 -0.51
CA VAL A 685 19.87 19.31 0.36
C VAL A 685 18.45 19.89 0.31
N PHE A 686 17.83 19.88 -0.87
CA PHE A 686 16.42 20.24 -0.98
C PHE A 686 15.55 19.21 -0.26
N ALA A 687 15.90 17.93 -0.33
CA ALA A 687 15.15 16.90 0.36
C ALA A 687 15.14 17.12 1.90
N MET A 688 16.28 17.51 2.46
CA MET A 688 16.41 17.87 3.88
C MET A 688 15.58 19.12 4.25
N SER A 689 15.32 20.02 3.29
CA SER A 689 14.55 21.23 3.54
C SER A 689 13.05 21.00 3.74
N HIS A 690 12.50 19.85 3.33
CA HIS A 690 11.06 19.55 3.45
C HIS A 690 10.71 18.59 4.58
N SER A 691 11.63 18.38 5.53
CA SER A 691 11.32 17.61 6.73
C SER A 691 10.17 18.27 7.52
N LYS A 692 9.39 17.45 8.24
CA LYS A 692 8.32 17.98 9.11
C LYS A 692 8.86 18.89 10.20
N LYS A 693 10.11 18.71 10.62
CA LYS A 693 10.79 19.63 11.53
C LYS A 693 10.92 21.02 10.92
N ILE A 694 11.35 21.14 9.66
CA ILE A 694 11.43 22.43 8.99
C ILE A 694 10.05 23.07 8.90
N GLN A 695 9.02 22.32 8.51
CA GLN A 695 7.64 22.82 8.48
C GLN A 695 7.21 23.39 9.85
N GLN A 696 7.53 22.69 10.93
CA GLN A 696 7.27 23.14 12.30
C GLN A 696 8.09 24.39 12.68
N VAL A 697 9.37 24.45 12.32
CA VAL A 697 10.22 25.62 12.61
C VAL A 697 9.69 26.87 11.90
N LEU A 698 9.21 26.72 10.65
CA LEU A 698 8.68 27.83 9.86
C LEU A 698 7.45 28.50 10.46
N THR A 699 6.67 27.81 11.31
CA THR A 699 5.51 28.44 11.97
C THR A 699 5.90 29.44 13.05
N ARG A 700 7.14 29.38 13.55
CA ARG A 700 7.64 30.31 14.57
C ARG A 700 7.65 31.76 14.03
N PRO A 701 7.47 32.77 14.91
CA PRO A 701 7.59 34.17 14.51
C PRO A 701 8.95 34.47 13.86
N GLY A 702 8.95 35.20 12.74
CA GLY A 702 10.17 35.61 12.03
C GLY A 702 10.81 34.56 11.13
N MET A 703 10.42 33.28 11.18
CA MET A 703 11.10 32.22 10.41
C MET A 703 10.77 32.24 8.91
N VAL A 704 9.56 32.62 8.50
CA VAL A 704 9.24 32.81 7.07
C VAL A 704 9.94 34.07 6.55
N GLU A 705 9.93 35.14 7.35
CA GLU A 705 10.54 36.44 7.07
C GLU A 705 12.07 36.34 6.93
N ARG A 706 12.73 35.40 7.62
CA ARG A 706 14.16 35.10 7.43
C ARG A 706 14.47 34.81 5.97
N PHE A 707 13.61 34.07 5.28
CA PHE A 707 13.82 33.62 3.90
C PHE A 707 13.12 34.52 2.88
N LEU A 708 12.07 35.24 3.28
CA LEU A 708 11.35 36.24 2.49
C LEU A 708 11.48 37.61 3.16
N SER A 709 12.71 38.13 3.19
CA SER A 709 13.09 39.32 3.97
C SER A 709 12.89 40.64 3.25
N ASP A 710 12.73 40.62 1.92
CA ASP A 710 12.46 41.83 1.15
C ASP A 710 11.06 42.35 1.50
N PRO A 711 10.90 43.63 1.90
CA PRO A 711 9.59 44.21 2.20
C PRO A 711 8.57 44.08 1.07
N SER A 712 9.01 44.02 -0.19
CA SER A 712 8.13 43.79 -1.35
C SER A 712 7.50 42.38 -1.36
N GLU A 713 8.11 41.42 -0.66
CA GLU A 713 7.65 40.03 -0.52
C GLU A 713 6.78 39.80 0.72
N ALA A 714 6.50 40.83 1.53
CA ALA A 714 5.67 40.70 2.74
C ALA A 714 4.29 40.08 2.47
N HIS A 715 3.71 40.35 1.30
CA HIS A 715 2.45 39.74 0.87
C HIS A 715 2.55 38.22 0.64
N LEU A 716 3.74 37.70 0.29
CA LEU A 716 3.99 36.25 0.17
C LEU A 716 4.07 35.61 1.55
N VAL A 717 4.74 36.27 2.50
CA VAL A 717 4.80 35.85 3.91
C VAL A 717 3.39 35.70 4.48
N GLU A 718 2.54 36.71 4.26
CA GLU A 718 1.16 36.70 4.74
C GLU A 718 0.38 35.52 4.14
N LYS A 719 0.43 35.33 2.81
CA LYS A 719 -0.23 34.21 2.12
C LYS A 719 0.21 32.85 2.67
N ILE A 720 1.51 32.66 2.90
CA ILE A 720 2.06 31.42 3.45
C ILE A 720 1.54 31.21 4.87
N ARG A 721 1.70 32.21 5.76
CA ARG A 721 1.30 32.12 7.17
C ARG A 721 -0.20 31.86 7.35
N GLN A 722 -1.05 32.42 6.49
CA GLN A 722 -2.50 32.17 6.52
C GLN A 722 -2.83 30.66 6.39
N THR A 723 -1.98 29.89 5.69
CA THR A 723 -2.17 28.45 5.51
C THR A 723 -1.65 27.59 6.65
N PHE A 724 -0.89 28.13 7.61
CA PHE A 724 -0.31 27.31 8.67
C PHE A 724 -1.37 26.85 9.68
N ALA A 725 -1.28 25.57 10.05
CA ALA A 725 -1.93 25.01 11.24
C ALA A 725 -1.03 25.21 12.47
N GLY A 726 -1.57 24.99 13.68
CA GLY A 726 -0.75 24.92 14.88
C GLY A 726 0.30 23.80 14.78
N LEU A 727 1.57 24.15 15.00
CA LEU A 727 2.70 23.22 14.96
C LEU A 727 3.66 23.53 16.11
N TRP A 728 4.00 22.50 16.87
CA TRP A 728 4.90 22.56 18.02
C TRP A 728 5.98 21.50 17.86
N GLY A 729 7.23 21.86 18.16
CA GLY A 729 8.36 20.94 18.17
C GLY A 729 8.86 20.72 19.58
N PHE A 730 9.50 19.58 19.80
CA PHE A 730 10.30 19.35 20.98
C PHE A 730 11.71 19.93 20.76
N GLU A 731 12.27 20.56 21.79
CA GLU A 731 13.55 21.29 21.77
C GLU A 731 14.44 20.88 22.95
N ALA A 732 15.65 21.43 23.06
CA ALA A 732 16.50 21.23 24.24
C ALA A 732 15.92 21.82 25.55
N ASP A 733 14.86 22.64 25.44
CA ASP A 733 14.17 23.27 26.56
C ASP A 733 13.15 22.32 27.20
N LYS A 734 13.53 21.75 28.35
CA LYS A 734 12.72 20.77 29.08
C LYS A 734 11.36 21.33 29.51
N GLU A 735 11.30 22.58 29.95
CA GLU A 735 10.06 23.18 30.44
C GLU A 735 9.05 23.35 29.29
N LYS A 736 9.51 23.83 28.12
CA LYS A 736 8.66 23.90 26.92
C LYS A 736 8.18 22.54 26.47
N ASN A 737 9.05 21.53 26.50
CA ASN A 737 8.65 20.17 26.15
C ASN A 737 7.58 19.64 27.10
N GLU A 738 7.74 19.84 28.40
CA GLU A 738 6.73 19.45 29.41
C GLU A 738 5.39 20.16 29.16
N GLN A 739 5.39 21.43 28.77
CA GLN A 739 4.17 22.15 28.40
C GLN A 739 3.48 21.55 27.16
N VAL A 740 4.24 21.25 26.11
CA VAL A 740 3.71 20.60 24.89
C VAL A 740 3.17 19.21 25.21
N ILE A 741 3.87 18.42 26.02
CA ILE A 741 3.43 17.09 26.46
C ILE A 741 2.14 17.20 27.28
N GLN A 742 2.08 18.09 28.28
CA GLN A 742 0.87 18.28 29.09
C GLN A 742 -0.33 18.71 28.24
N MET A 743 -0.11 19.61 27.27
CA MET A 743 -1.14 20.06 26.34
C MET A 743 -1.67 18.89 25.48
N ALA A 744 -0.77 18.08 24.94
CA ALA A 744 -1.11 16.92 24.11
C ALA A 744 -1.79 15.80 24.91
N THR A 745 -1.32 15.53 26.13
CA THR A 745 -1.88 14.49 27.01
C THR A 745 -3.23 14.87 27.58
N LYS A 746 -3.47 16.16 27.87
CA LYS A 746 -4.76 16.62 28.41
C LYS A 746 -5.87 16.64 27.37
N HIS A 747 -5.55 16.91 26.11
CA HIS A 747 -6.50 17.01 25.01
C HIS A 747 -5.96 16.32 23.74
N PRO A 748 -5.75 15.00 23.76
CA PRO A 748 -5.15 14.27 22.65
C PRO A 748 -5.99 14.32 21.37
N ASP A 749 -7.31 14.46 21.51
CA ASP A 749 -8.28 14.61 20.42
C ASP A 749 -8.02 15.84 19.53
N ARG A 750 -7.30 16.85 20.06
CA ARG A 750 -7.00 18.12 19.38
C ARG A 750 -5.71 18.11 18.58
N TYR A 751 -4.92 17.03 18.64
CA TYR A 751 -3.60 16.98 18.04
C TYR A 751 -3.37 15.73 17.21
N VAL A 752 -2.29 15.77 16.44
CA VAL A 752 -1.69 14.65 15.73
C VAL A 752 -0.20 14.71 16.03
N LEU A 753 0.36 13.63 16.58
CA LEU A 753 1.80 13.52 16.78
C LEU A 753 2.40 12.83 15.55
N LYS A 754 3.35 13.50 14.89
CA LYS A 754 3.94 13.04 13.63
C LYS A 754 5.46 12.82 13.79
N PRO A 755 6.00 11.66 13.41
CA PRO A 755 7.45 11.49 13.28
C PRO A 755 7.96 12.30 12.09
N ILE A 756 9.24 12.68 12.09
CA ILE A 756 9.82 13.63 11.14
C ILE A 756 9.93 13.09 9.71
N GLY A 757 10.12 11.78 9.55
CA GLY A 757 10.28 11.13 8.25
C GLY A 757 9.10 11.34 7.30
N GLU A 758 9.30 11.05 6.01
CA GLU A 758 8.21 10.94 5.04
C GLU A 758 7.77 9.50 4.88
N GLY A 759 6.49 9.27 4.61
CA GLY A 759 5.96 7.91 4.44
C GLY A 759 4.55 7.94 3.90
N CYS A 760 4.23 6.94 3.05
CA CYS A 760 2.89 6.69 2.50
C CYS A 760 2.29 5.39 3.07
N GLY A 761 2.57 5.08 4.34
CA GLY A 761 2.13 3.86 5.02
C GLY A 761 0.90 4.05 5.90
N ALA A 762 0.28 2.94 6.31
CA ALA A 762 -0.65 2.93 7.43
C ALA A 762 0.14 3.02 8.76
N HIS A 763 -0.37 3.74 9.75
CA HIS A 763 0.17 3.90 11.11
C HIS A 763 1.47 4.71 11.23
N PHE A 764 1.61 5.78 10.44
CA PHE A 764 2.78 6.66 10.54
C PHE A 764 2.58 7.76 11.58
N ASN A 765 1.34 8.21 11.80
CA ASN A 765 1.01 9.27 12.75
C ASN A 765 0.22 8.70 13.95
N TYR A 766 0.35 9.35 15.11
CA TYR A 766 -0.37 8.99 16.33
C TYR A 766 -1.51 9.99 16.58
N PHE A 767 -2.66 9.45 16.98
CA PHE A 767 -3.91 10.17 17.19
C PHE A 767 -4.52 9.76 18.53
N ASP A 768 -5.34 10.65 19.11
CA ASP A 768 -6.16 10.30 20.27
C ASP A 768 -5.30 9.66 21.39
N GLU A 769 -5.77 8.59 22.03
CA GLU A 769 -5.07 7.92 23.15
C GLU A 769 -3.69 7.34 22.78
N ASP A 770 -3.36 7.20 21.49
CA ASP A 770 -2.01 6.78 21.09
C ASP A 770 -0.97 7.87 21.34
N ILE A 771 -1.36 9.16 21.35
CA ILE A 771 -0.45 10.29 21.58
C ILE A 771 0.16 10.23 22.99
N PRO A 772 -0.62 10.22 24.08
CA PRO A 772 -0.04 10.16 25.43
C PRO A 772 0.73 8.86 25.66
N LYS A 773 0.24 7.72 25.13
CA LYS A 773 0.95 6.43 25.20
C LYS A 773 2.33 6.51 24.56
N LYS A 774 2.41 7.10 23.35
CA LYS A 774 3.69 7.26 22.65
C LYS A 774 4.61 8.25 23.36
N LEU A 775 4.10 9.41 23.78
CA LEU A 775 4.89 10.42 24.49
C LEU A 775 5.50 9.89 25.80
N ALA A 776 4.79 9.02 26.53
CA ALA A 776 5.28 8.41 27.75
C ALA A 776 6.44 7.41 27.53
N GLN A 777 6.58 6.87 26.31
CA GLN A 777 7.64 5.91 25.96
C GLN A 777 8.91 6.60 25.44
N LEU A 778 8.83 7.86 25.02
CA LEU A 778 9.95 8.55 24.38
C LEU A 778 10.90 9.13 25.43
N SER A 779 12.20 8.85 25.26
CA SER A 779 13.24 9.56 25.99
C SER A 779 13.31 11.04 25.57
N PRO A 780 13.93 11.92 26.37
CA PRO A 780 14.09 13.33 26.01
C PRO A 780 14.78 13.57 24.66
N ILE A 781 15.63 12.66 24.22
CA ILE A 781 16.34 12.76 22.94
C ILE A 781 15.40 12.34 21.81
N GLU A 782 14.69 11.21 21.95
CA GLU A 782 13.77 10.69 20.92
C GLU A 782 12.55 11.60 20.71
N LEU A 783 12.18 12.46 21.67
CA LEU A 783 11.17 13.50 21.45
C LEU A 783 11.49 14.38 20.23
N ASN A 784 12.79 14.60 19.93
CA ASN A 784 13.20 15.43 18.80
C ASN A 784 12.85 14.81 17.45
N ASP A 785 12.51 13.51 17.39
CA ASP A 785 12.10 12.81 16.18
C ASP A 785 10.63 13.06 15.82
N PHE A 786 9.93 13.86 16.63
CA PHE A 786 8.50 14.13 16.49
C PHE A 786 8.19 15.63 16.45
N ILE A 787 7.03 15.92 15.87
CA ILE A 787 6.34 17.21 15.99
C ILE A 787 4.89 16.96 16.40
N LEU A 788 4.31 17.90 17.14
CA LEU A 788 2.89 17.94 17.43
C LEU A 788 2.22 18.91 16.46
N MET A 789 1.16 18.48 15.80
CA MET A 789 0.36 19.29 14.89
C MET A 789 -1.08 19.39 15.40
N GLU A 790 -1.72 20.53 15.20
CA GLU A 790 -3.16 20.70 15.40
C GLU A 790 -3.95 19.72 14.52
N ARG A 791 -4.90 18.99 15.11
CA ARG A 791 -5.80 18.12 14.35
C ARG A 791 -6.81 18.98 13.59
N LEU A 792 -6.78 18.87 12.28
CA LEU A 792 -7.70 19.61 11.42
C LEU A 792 -9.10 18.99 11.45
N LYS A 793 -10.13 19.85 11.43
CA LYS A 793 -11.55 19.45 11.39
C LYS A 793 -12.10 19.69 9.98
N PRO A 794 -12.06 18.68 9.10
CA PRO A 794 -12.44 18.88 7.71
C PRO A 794 -13.96 18.94 7.52
N LYS A 795 -14.37 19.40 6.35
CA LYS A 795 -15.76 19.33 5.90
C LYS A 795 -16.10 17.90 5.47
N ALA A 796 -17.23 17.40 5.93
CA ALA A 796 -17.77 16.12 5.52
C ALA A 796 -18.56 16.25 4.21
N TYR A 797 -18.36 15.29 3.32
CA TYR A 797 -19.13 15.13 2.08
C TYR A 797 -19.59 13.68 1.97
N ARG A 798 -20.37 13.38 0.93
CA ARG A 798 -20.74 12.01 0.58
C ARG A 798 -20.28 11.68 -0.82
N ASN A 799 -19.79 10.46 -1.02
CA ASN A 799 -19.33 9.97 -2.32
C ASN A 799 -19.41 8.44 -2.41
N HIS A 800 -19.08 7.87 -3.57
CA HIS A 800 -18.95 6.43 -3.78
C HIS A 800 -17.49 6.08 -4.05
N PHE A 801 -16.98 5.05 -3.40
CA PHE A 801 -15.60 4.61 -3.54
C PHE A 801 -15.51 3.26 -4.23
N VAL A 802 -14.57 3.14 -5.16
CA VAL A 802 -14.35 1.94 -5.95
C VAL A 802 -12.90 1.49 -5.74
N ARG A 803 -12.73 0.24 -5.32
CA ARG A 803 -11.43 -0.39 -5.08
C ARG A 803 -11.38 -1.75 -5.77
N ALA A 804 -10.21 -2.12 -6.25
CA ALA A 804 -10.01 -3.43 -6.85
C ALA A 804 -10.31 -4.53 -5.82
N PHE A 805 -11.00 -5.57 -6.29
CA PHE A 805 -11.34 -6.78 -5.52
C PHE A 805 -12.19 -6.56 -4.25
N LEU A 806 -12.75 -5.36 -4.04
CA LEU A 806 -13.62 -5.04 -2.92
C LEU A 806 -14.98 -4.55 -3.45
N PRO A 807 -16.09 -4.86 -2.74
CA PRO A 807 -17.37 -4.23 -3.03
C PRO A 807 -17.26 -2.70 -2.98
N PRO A 808 -17.94 -1.97 -3.88
CA PRO A 808 -17.92 -0.52 -3.85
C PRO A 808 -18.57 0.01 -2.57
N MET A 809 -17.94 1.00 -1.95
CA MET A 809 -18.54 1.68 -0.79
C MET A 809 -19.46 2.78 -1.30
N LEU A 810 -20.77 2.58 -1.14
CA LEU A 810 -21.77 3.50 -1.67
C LEU A 810 -22.19 4.52 -0.61
N ASN A 811 -22.34 5.78 -1.02
CA ASN A 811 -22.80 6.87 -0.15
C ASN A 811 -22.00 6.98 1.16
N ALA A 812 -20.68 6.77 1.05
CA ALA A 812 -19.77 6.87 2.18
C ALA A 812 -19.58 8.33 2.59
N GLU A 813 -19.45 8.59 3.89
CA GLU A 813 -19.04 9.90 4.39
C GLU A 813 -17.52 10.06 4.25
N VAL A 814 -17.12 11.13 3.58
CA VAL A 814 -15.75 11.32 3.10
C VAL A 814 -15.25 12.72 3.39
N THR A 815 -13.93 12.85 3.40
CA THR A 815 -13.22 14.13 3.42
C THR A 815 -12.11 14.10 2.39
N SER A 816 -11.77 15.28 1.85
CA SER A 816 -10.75 15.45 0.82
C SER A 816 -9.55 16.25 1.34
N GLU A 817 -8.36 15.76 1.01
CA GLU A 817 -7.08 16.46 1.13
C GLU A 817 -6.68 16.94 -0.28
N LEU A 818 -6.41 18.25 -0.43
CA LEU A 818 -6.03 18.88 -1.68
C LEU A 818 -4.51 19.02 -1.76
N GLY A 819 -3.85 18.32 -2.69
CA GLY A 819 -2.45 18.51 -3.02
C GLY A 819 -2.28 19.43 -4.23
N ILE A 820 -1.44 20.46 -4.13
CA ILE A 820 -1.10 21.36 -5.25
C ILE A 820 0.32 21.09 -5.69
N TYR A 821 0.50 20.78 -6.98
CA TYR A 821 1.82 20.53 -7.56
C TYR A 821 2.46 21.81 -8.09
N GLY A 822 3.78 21.88 -8.02
CA GLY A 822 4.59 22.87 -8.72
C GLY A 822 6.02 22.38 -8.97
N CYS A 823 6.72 23.05 -9.90
CA CYS A 823 8.15 22.89 -10.12
C CYS A 823 8.91 24.21 -10.01
N LEU A 824 10.13 24.18 -9.47
CA LEU A 824 11.04 25.32 -9.48
C LEU A 824 12.44 24.86 -9.92
N LEU A 825 12.99 25.55 -10.90
CA LEU A 825 14.35 25.38 -11.40
C LEU A 825 15.14 26.64 -11.04
N GLY A 826 16.28 26.46 -10.38
CA GLY A 826 17.05 27.59 -9.88
C GLY A 826 18.52 27.26 -9.67
N ASN A 827 19.31 28.30 -9.49
CA ASN A 827 20.72 28.20 -9.15
C ASN A 827 20.88 28.39 -7.64
N ILE A 828 21.19 27.32 -6.91
CA ILE A 828 21.22 27.32 -5.44
C ILE A 828 22.34 28.22 -4.88
N SER A 829 23.46 28.34 -5.60
CA SER A 829 24.60 29.16 -5.17
C SER A 829 24.29 30.66 -5.24
N THR A 830 23.69 31.11 -6.34
CA THR A 830 23.36 32.54 -6.55
C THR A 830 22.00 32.90 -5.93
N GLY A 831 21.07 31.94 -5.83
CA GLY A 831 19.67 32.18 -5.48
C GLY A 831 18.81 32.62 -6.69
N GLN A 832 19.35 32.57 -7.91
CA GLN A 832 18.58 32.90 -9.11
C GLN A 832 17.49 31.86 -9.37
N VAL A 833 16.26 32.31 -9.61
CA VAL A 833 15.14 31.46 -10.03
C VAL A 833 15.01 31.56 -11.55
N LEU A 834 15.05 30.42 -12.23
CA LEU A 834 14.95 30.31 -13.69
C LEU A 834 13.54 29.95 -14.15
N LEU A 835 12.86 29.10 -13.37
CA LEU A 835 11.47 28.71 -13.56
C LEU A 835 10.82 28.56 -12.20
N ASN A 836 9.62 29.10 -12.00
CA ASN A 836 8.78 28.81 -10.85
C ASN A 836 7.32 28.75 -11.32
N ARG A 837 6.74 27.56 -11.32
CA ARG A 837 5.44 27.31 -11.93
C ARG A 837 4.60 26.38 -11.08
N GLN A 838 3.35 26.77 -10.87
CA GLN A 838 2.29 25.92 -10.37
C GLN A 838 1.51 25.35 -11.56
N GLU A 839 1.39 24.03 -11.65
CA GLU A 839 0.50 23.37 -12.60
C GLU A 839 0.10 21.99 -12.09
N GLY A 840 -1.19 21.67 -12.16
CA GLY A 840 -1.71 20.40 -11.66
C GLY A 840 -2.01 20.39 -10.17
N HIS A 841 -2.83 19.43 -9.79
CA HIS A 841 -3.34 19.23 -8.44
C HIS A 841 -3.71 17.76 -8.25
N VAL A 842 -3.95 17.32 -7.01
CA VAL A 842 -4.54 16.04 -6.69
C VAL A 842 -5.55 16.27 -5.58
N SER A 843 -6.65 15.54 -5.59
CA SER A 843 -7.44 15.38 -4.38
C SER A 843 -7.30 13.93 -3.92
N LYS A 844 -7.05 13.75 -2.63
CA LYS A 844 -7.07 12.44 -1.97
C LYS A 844 -8.27 12.41 -1.07
N SER A 845 -9.19 11.48 -1.30
CA SER A 845 -10.38 11.34 -0.44
C SER A 845 -10.28 10.10 0.42
N LYS A 846 -10.67 10.22 1.68
CA LYS A 846 -10.72 9.12 2.66
C LYS A 846 -12.07 9.13 3.36
N LEU A 847 -12.41 8.03 4.02
CA LEU A 847 -13.56 8.00 4.92
C LEU A 847 -13.37 9.04 6.02
N LEU A 848 -14.44 9.73 6.40
CA LEU A 848 -14.39 10.74 7.45
C LEU A 848 -13.88 10.16 8.79
N SER A 849 -14.22 8.91 9.07
CA SER A 849 -13.76 8.14 10.24
C SER A 849 -12.30 7.69 10.16
N SER A 850 -11.65 7.79 9.00
CA SER A 850 -10.27 7.35 8.82
C SER A 850 -9.29 8.45 9.17
N ASN A 851 -8.37 8.17 10.09
CA ASN A 851 -7.30 9.08 10.45
C ASN A 851 -6.30 9.28 9.28
N GLU A 852 -6.04 8.23 8.51
CA GLU A 852 -5.08 8.24 7.41
C GLU A 852 -5.73 8.04 6.04
N GLY A 853 -5.11 8.57 4.98
CA GLY A 853 -5.66 8.61 3.62
C GLY A 853 -4.65 8.28 2.53
N GLY A 854 -3.69 7.39 2.81
CA GLY A 854 -2.70 6.96 1.83
C GLY A 854 -3.34 6.13 0.72
N ILE A 855 -3.13 6.51 -0.55
CA ILE A 855 -3.60 5.73 -1.71
C ILE A 855 -2.87 4.38 -1.76
N CYS A 856 -1.54 4.40 -1.64
CA CYS A 856 -0.72 3.19 -1.68
C CYS A 856 -0.92 2.30 -0.44
N SER A 857 -1.27 2.85 0.72
CA SER A 857 -1.64 2.07 1.90
C SER A 857 -3.05 1.48 1.82
N GLY A 858 -3.85 1.89 0.83
CA GLY A 858 -5.19 1.37 0.60
C GLY A 858 -6.26 2.02 1.48
N THR A 859 -5.95 3.11 2.20
CA THR A 859 -6.94 3.83 3.02
C THR A 859 -7.58 5.01 2.28
N GLY A 860 -6.85 5.63 1.34
CA GLY A 860 -7.33 6.73 0.50
C GLY A 860 -7.79 6.33 -0.90
N MET A 861 -8.39 7.29 -1.59
CA MET A 861 -8.82 7.24 -3.00
C MET A 861 -8.22 8.40 -3.77
N ILE A 862 -7.90 8.17 -5.04
CA ILE A 862 -7.64 9.24 -5.99
C ILE A 862 -8.96 9.95 -6.31
N ASP A 863 -8.96 11.27 -6.23
CA ASP A 863 -10.12 12.13 -6.44
C ASP A 863 -9.72 13.41 -7.21
N THR A 864 -10.72 14.21 -7.61
CA THR A 864 -10.53 15.58 -8.08
C THR A 864 -11.59 16.50 -7.46
N PRO A 865 -11.29 17.78 -7.24
CA PRO A 865 -12.28 18.70 -6.71
C PRO A 865 -13.38 18.99 -7.75
N TYR A 866 -14.62 19.05 -7.28
CA TYR A 866 -15.73 19.72 -7.96
C TYR A 866 -15.86 21.13 -7.36
N LEU A 867 -15.36 22.14 -8.05
CA LEU A 867 -15.36 23.52 -7.57
C LEU A 867 -16.77 24.07 -7.51
N VAL A 868 -17.19 24.45 -6.31
CA VAL A 868 -18.44 25.15 -6.03
C VAL A 868 -18.15 26.60 -5.69
N ASP A 869 -19.00 27.50 -6.19
CA ASP A 869 -18.99 28.90 -5.79
C ASP A 869 -19.79 28.97 -4.48
N ILE A 870 -19.21 29.60 -3.46
CA ILE A 870 -19.91 29.87 -2.20
C ILE A 870 -20.83 31.06 -2.50
N ASP A 871 -22.13 30.90 -2.25
CA ASP A 871 -23.14 31.98 -2.39
C ASP A 871 -22.94 33.08 -1.33
#